data_AF-A0A3D2W5A8-F1
#
_entry.id   AF-A0A3D2W5A8-F1
#
_cell.length_a   1.000
_cell.length_b   1.000
_cell.length_c   1.000
_cell.angle_alpha   90.00
_cell.angle_beta   90.00
_cell.angle_gamma   90.00
#
_symmetry.space_group_name_H-M   'P 1'
#
loop_
_entity.id
_entity.type
_entity.pdbx_description
1 polymer ?
#
loop_
_entity_poly.entity_id
_entity_poly.type
_entity_poly.pdbx_seq_one_letter_code
_entity_poly.pdbx_strand_id
1 'polypeptide(L)'
;MNSMKRFISSLLAGCMIAALPNVTTVRAENETGAVEKEETVYIVTDASGKAGDVIVSEWLKNGEGRKEIKDVSFLENIENVSGEETFEKTGNDGLVWKSEGKDICYQGKTDKELPIAVSVTYQLDGQKITPEDLKGKSGHVKIRFDYENKTKTTVTVRGRKETAKMPFAVISGMQLPADHFRNVKVTNGKLISDGKNSFVIGMAFPDFMSALALRKGDELYGKLQEINIPDYIEVEADAENFDLGMVMSMATSDISSLLQNKNIDASFSADMKKLTDSTDELVSGTKQLKDGTSALKDGSKELYDGTAALKNGTSDLKNGLGEINEGSKTLKDGTGTLAAGAHALKDGTGELQAGVTKAADGISQLKDGSDALKDGTATLKNGAAELSNGSESVHTGAAQLSAGTGELKEKTAQLSDGAGTLSAGADSLAAGVEKLSGGISQVDDGLAQVQSGAGEFSKKLDSGMDQLSGGISDAESGAKTISSGLSDAYAGAETIAAKLPEIAAGAGALQQSISDNAASLAGAVSADAQDISSAKSQIASAESSVSTLVSEGVLTEDQASAILSALNDANSSLEHASAVNANASEKVSGALNGFASAAGQLKGGADQLASGASNLKEGIGSLQSGMSALSSGLGTLSAGASEMKKSAGEGLSQLTDGISQVKNGTSSLKDENTGIGLLKNGTKQLQDGTKQMAEGTKQLAAGAGSLDDGAKQLEAGTNSLNEGAKSLSAGASRLDDGAGSLQSGLNELHSNTGKLTAGVQSLSDGAKQLADGADALDNGAASLKAGIGKAYTGADTLNTGADALNTGAGKLHEGIGTLDDGMLKLMNGMEQFKTEGINRLSEILGDEMDEVIDRLNSLAGGESAYTNFGGASADEKTSTKFIFKMEF
;
A
#
# COMPACT_ATOMS: atom_id res chain seq x y z
N MET A 1 74.28 2.03 -16.92
CA MET A 1 75.70 1.62 -16.68
C MET A 1 75.85 0.47 -15.69
N ASN A 2 75.33 0.53 -14.46
CA ASN A 2 75.51 -0.55 -13.47
C ASN A 2 74.81 -1.89 -13.83
N SER A 3 73.66 -1.85 -14.51
CA SER A 3 72.97 -3.07 -14.99
C SER A 3 73.68 -3.75 -16.16
N MET A 4 74.35 -2.96 -17.02
CA MET A 4 75.15 -3.43 -18.14
C MET A 4 76.42 -4.16 -17.67
N LYS A 5 77.11 -3.60 -16.65
CA LYS A 5 78.23 -4.28 -15.97
C LYS A 5 77.82 -5.63 -15.39
N ARG A 6 76.61 -5.72 -14.80
CA ARG A 6 76.08 -6.96 -14.20
C ARG A 6 75.69 -8.02 -15.24
N PHE A 7 75.06 -7.64 -16.35
CA PHE A 7 74.65 -8.57 -17.40
C PHE A 7 75.86 -9.19 -18.09
N ILE A 8 76.84 -8.37 -18.47
CA ILE A 8 78.09 -8.81 -19.10
C ILE A 8 78.93 -9.67 -18.14
N SER A 9 79.02 -9.29 -16.85
CA SER A 9 79.65 -10.13 -15.81
C SER A 9 78.96 -11.49 -15.68
N SER A 10 77.64 -11.55 -15.85
CA SER A 10 76.89 -12.81 -15.84
C SER A 10 77.07 -13.66 -17.11
N LEU A 11 77.27 -13.02 -18.27
CA LEU A 11 77.52 -13.69 -19.54
C LEU A 11 78.91 -14.35 -19.55
N LEU A 12 79.93 -13.62 -19.10
CA LEU A 12 81.28 -14.14 -18.88
C LEU A 12 81.29 -15.25 -17.81
N ALA A 13 80.53 -15.09 -16.72
CA ALA A 13 80.34 -16.14 -15.72
C ALA A 13 79.54 -17.35 -16.24
N GLY A 14 78.66 -17.16 -17.22
CA GLY A 14 77.91 -18.23 -17.91
C GLY A 14 78.82 -19.10 -18.78
N CYS A 15 79.80 -18.48 -19.46
CA CYS A 15 80.89 -19.21 -20.12
C CYS A 15 81.74 -19.99 -19.11
N MET A 16 81.97 -19.47 -17.90
CA MET A 16 82.74 -20.15 -16.84
C MET A 16 82.08 -21.44 -16.28
N ILE A 17 80.76 -21.62 -16.39
CA ILE A 17 80.09 -22.86 -15.93
C ILE A 17 80.17 -23.99 -16.98
N ALA A 18 80.39 -23.65 -18.26
CA ALA A 18 80.56 -24.63 -19.33
C ALA A 18 81.99 -25.16 -19.47
N ALA A 19 82.96 -24.61 -18.73
CA ALA A 19 84.39 -24.94 -18.81
C ALA A 19 84.94 -25.61 -17.52
N LEU A 20 84.15 -26.47 -16.87
CA LEU A 20 84.70 -27.45 -15.92
C LEU A 20 85.25 -28.63 -16.74
N PRO A 21 86.55 -28.97 -16.66
CA PRO A 21 87.06 -30.16 -17.34
C PRO A 21 86.44 -31.41 -16.71
N ASN A 22 85.80 -32.25 -17.53
CA ASN A 22 85.58 -33.65 -17.20
C ASN A 22 86.96 -34.30 -17.04
N VAL A 23 87.43 -34.46 -15.80
CA VAL A 23 88.59 -35.29 -15.46
C VAL A 23 88.16 -36.75 -15.64
N THR A 24 88.20 -37.25 -16.87
CA THR A 24 88.37 -38.66 -17.27
C THR A 24 87.88 -38.85 -18.70
N THR A 25 88.69 -38.53 -19.71
CA THR A 25 88.85 -39.32 -20.95
C THR A 25 89.96 -38.70 -21.80
N VAL A 26 91.17 -39.26 -21.76
CA VAL A 26 92.15 -39.06 -22.83
C VAL A 26 91.81 -40.10 -23.90
N ARG A 27 91.31 -39.65 -25.04
CA ARG A 27 91.09 -40.48 -26.22
C ARG A 27 92.23 -40.18 -27.18
N ALA A 28 93.09 -41.17 -27.41
CA ALA A 28 94.26 -41.06 -28.26
C ALA A 28 93.85 -40.74 -29.71
N GLU A 29 94.29 -39.60 -30.22
CA GLU A 29 94.35 -39.31 -31.65
C GLU A 29 95.80 -39.51 -32.12
N ASN A 30 95.96 -40.45 -33.06
CA ASN A 30 97.23 -40.81 -33.68
C ASN A 30 97.65 -39.73 -34.68
N GLU A 31 98.53 -38.79 -34.31
CA GLU A 31 99.47 -38.16 -35.25
C GLU A 31 100.80 -37.81 -34.54
N THR A 32 101.89 -38.29 -35.16
CA THR A 32 103.34 -38.13 -34.87
C THR A 32 103.91 -38.76 -33.57
N GLY A 33 104.80 -39.73 -33.74
CA GLY A 33 105.43 -40.55 -32.69
C GLY A 33 106.48 -39.83 -31.80
N ALA A 34 106.10 -38.70 -31.20
CA ALA A 34 106.94 -37.94 -30.26
C ALA A 34 106.56 -38.25 -28.79
N VAL A 35 107.54 -38.15 -27.87
CA VAL A 35 107.30 -38.20 -26.42
C VAL A 35 106.66 -36.89 -26.00
N GLU A 36 105.58 -36.93 -25.23
CA GLU A 36 104.94 -35.71 -24.67
C GLU A 36 105.50 -35.41 -23.28
N LYS A 37 105.79 -34.14 -23.00
CA LYS A 37 106.34 -33.69 -21.72
C LYS A 37 105.38 -32.70 -21.06
N GLU A 38 104.72 -33.14 -19.99
CA GLU A 38 103.86 -32.29 -19.17
C GLU A 38 104.62 -31.78 -17.95
N GLU A 39 104.67 -30.47 -17.80
CA GLU A 39 105.42 -29.80 -16.75
C GLU A 39 104.46 -29.09 -15.79
N THR A 40 104.62 -29.37 -14.50
CA THR A 40 103.97 -28.61 -13.43
C THR A 40 105.01 -27.99 -12.53
N VAL A 41 105.08 -26.66 -12.56
CA VAL A 41 105.94 -25.85 -11.71
C VAL A 41 105.16 -25.50 -10.45
N TYR A 42 105.49 -26.12 -9.32
CA TYR A 42 104.95 -25.78 -8.00
C TYR A 42 105.79 -24.69 -7.36
N ILE A 43 105.15 -23.56 -7.07
CA ILE A 43 105.75 -22.41 -6.41
C ILE A 43 105.08 -22.25 -5.06
N VAL A 44 105.83 -22.51 -3.98
CA VAL A 44 105.35 -22.17 -2.62
C VAL A 44 105.64 -20.69 -2.38
N THR A 45 104.60 -19.91 -2.08
CA THR A 45 104.74 -18.47 -1.80
C THR A 45 104.41 -18.15 -0.35
N ASP A 46 105.03 -17.12 0.20
CA ASP A 46 104.53 -16.52 1.44
C ASP A 46 103.21 -15.77 1.21
N ALA A 47 102.59 -15.29 2.29
CA ALA A 47 101.32 -14.57 2.26
C ALA A 47 101.32 -13.28 1.43
N SER A 48 102.48 -12.73 1.05
CA SER A 48 102.61 -11.57 0.16
C SER A 48 102.70 -11.95 -1.33
N GLY A 49 102.84 -13.24 -1.64
CA GLY A 49 103.04 -13.78 -2.98
C GLY A 49 104.52 -13.97 -3.35
N LYS A 50 105.47 -13.75 -2.42
CA LYS A 50 106.90 -13.91 -2.71
C LYS A 50 107.25 -15.40 -2.77
N ALA A 51 107.85 -15.84 -3.88
CA ALA A 51 108.24 -17.22 -4.11
C ALA A 51 109.39 -17.66 -3.18
N GLY A 52 109.25 -18.85 -2.58
CA GLY A 52 110.27 -19.59 -1.87
C GLY A 52 110.85 -20.70 -2.75
N ASP A 53 110.63 -21.96 -2.37
CA ASP A 53 111.08 -23.12 -3.16
C ASP A 53 110.24 -23.28 -4.44
N VAL A 54 110.93 -23.39 -5.59
CA VAL A 54 110.34 -23.74 -6.89
C VAL A 54 110.68 -25.19 -7.20
N ILE A 55 109.64 -26.03 -7.22
CA ILE A 55 109.74 -27.45 -7.52
C ILE A 55 109.08 -27.68 -8.87
N VAL A 56 109.85 -28.18 -9.82
CA VAL A 56 109.35 -28.53 -11.14
C VAL A 56 109.13 -30.03 -11.18
N SER A 57 107.89 -30.45 -11.42
CA SER A 57 107.51 -31.83 -11.65
C SER A 57 107.30 -32.03 -13.13
N GLU A 58 108.06 -32.94 -13.71
CA GLU A 58 108.05 -33.29 -15.12
C GLU A 58 107.43 -34.67 -15.30
N TRP A 59 106.51 -34.80 -16.23
CA TRP A 59 105.89 -36.07 -16.62
C TRP A 59 106.16 -36.33 -18.10
N LEU A 60 107.09 -37.26 -18.36
CA LEU A 60 107.39 -37.79 -19.68
C LEU A 60 106.43 -38.93 -19.98
N LYS A 61 105.52 -38.72 -20.93
CA LYS A 61 104.56 -39.72 -21.37
C LYS A 61 105.16 -40.58 -22.48
N ASN A 62 105.33 -41.87 -22.19
CA ASN A 62 105.95 -42.84 -23.07
C ASN A 62 104.89 -43.59 -23.89
N GLY A 63 104.15 -42.85 -24.73
CA GLY A 63 103.04 -43.40 -25.51
C GLY A 63 103.42 -44.57 -26.45
N GLU A 64 104.70 -44.73 -26.78
CA GLU A 64 105.22 -45.81 -27.64
C GLU A 64 105.89 -46.96 -26.87
N GLY A 65 105.93 -46.91 -25.53
CA GLY A 65 106.55 -47.97 -24.72
C GLY A 65 108.05 -48.16 -24.98
N ARG A 66 108.77 -47.07 -25.26
CA ARG A 66 110.23 -47.09 -25.50
C ARG A 66 110.95 -47.56 -24.23
N LYS A 67 112.02 -48.34 -24.41
CA LYS A 67 112.84 -48.81 -23.27
C LYS A 67 113.72 -47.72 -22.68
N GLU A 68 114.09 -46.75 -23.49
CA GLU A 68 114.86 -45.58 -23.09
C GLU A 68 114.19 -44.31 -23.62
N ILE A 69 114.10 -43.28 -22.77
CA ILE A 69 113.62 -41.93 -23.13
C ILE A 69 114.79 -40.96 -22.99
N LYS A 70 115.07 -40.21 -24.05
CA LYS A 70 116.00 -39.08 -24.00
C LYS A 70 115.22 -37.84 -23.65
N ASP A 71 115.73 -37.07 -22.72
CA ASP A 71 115.09 -35.87 -22.20
C ASP A 71 116.14 -34.78 -21.94
N VAL A 72 115.70 -33.53 -21.87
CA VAL A 72 116.54 -32.38 -21.51
C VAL A 72 115.97 -31.77 -20.23
N SER A 73 116.80 -31.60 -19.21
CA SER A 73 116.38 -30.96 -17.97
C SER A 73 117.51 -30.14 -17.34
N PHE A 74 117.18 -28.88 -17.04
CA PHE A 74 118.00 -27.93 -16.31
C PHE A 74 117.78 -27.99 -14.79
N LEU A 75 117.05 -29.01 -14.31
CA LEU A 75 116.68 -29.14 -12.91
C LEU A 75 117.83 -29.71 -12.07
N GLU A 76 117.95 -29.19 -10.85
CA GLU A 76 118.85 -29.68 -9.83
C GLU A 76 118.12 -30.64 -8.89
N ASN A 77 118.86 -31.57 -8.26
CA ASN A 77 118.30 -32.56 -7.32
C ASN A 77 117.14 -33.38 -7.93
N ILE A 78 117.38 -33.91 -9.13
CA ILE A 78 116.38 -34.70 -9.86
C ILE A 78 116.10 -36.02 -9.14
N GLU A 79 114.85 -36.24 -8.79
CA GLU A 79 114.34 -37.45 -8.15
C GLU A 79 113.20 -38.04 -8.98
N ASN A 80 113.22 -39.35 -9.23
CA ASN A 80 112.07 -40.07 -9.78
C ASN A 80 110.99 -40.17 -8.68
N VAL A 81 109.77 -39.76 -9.00
CA VAL A 81 108.64 -39.72 -8.05
C VAL A 81 107.52 -40.69 -8.38
N SER A 82 107.57 -41.39 -9.52
CA SER A 82 106.51 -42.33 -9.92
C SER A 82 106.95 -43.78 -10.10
N GLY A 83 108.24 -44.10 -9.94
CA GLY A 83 108.73 -45.48 -9.99
C GLY A 83 110.19 -45.69 -9.58
N GLU A 84 110.74 -46.88 -9.89
CA GLU A 84 112.13 -47.27 -9.56
C GLU A 84 113.09 -47.13 -10.76
N GLU A 85 112.62 -46.56 -11.87
CA GLU A 85 113.41 -46.36 -13.09
C GLU A 85 114.57 -45.39 -12.84
N THR A 86 115.75 -45.75 -13.31
CA THR A 86 116.98 -44.95 -13.14
C THR A 86 117.30 -44.14 -14.39
N PHE A 87 117.98 -43.01 -14.23
CA PHE A 87 118.49 -42.20 -15.34
C PHE A 87 120.00 -42.03 -15.30
N GLU A 88 120.57 -41.76 -16.47
CA GLU A 88 121.97 -41.36 -16.63
C GLU A 88 122.01 -39.93 -17.18
N LYS A 89 122.89 -39.08 -16.61
CA LYS A 89 123.14 -37.73 -17.14
C LYS A 89 124.08 -37.81 -18.33
N THR A 90 123.65 -37.33 -19.49
CA THR A 90 124.43 -37.26 -20.73
C THR A 90 124.73 -35.79 -21.07
N GLY A 91 125.79 -35.23 -20.46
CA GLY A 91 126.17 -33.82 -20.61
C GLY A 91 125.63 -32.92 -19.50
N ASN A 92 125.70 -31.59 -19.69
CA ASN A 92 125.24 -30.63 -18.67
C ASN A 92 123.71 -30.71 -18.44
N ASP A 93 122.93 -30.89 -19.51
CA ASP A 93 121.46 -30.74 -19.45
C ASP A 93 120.70 -31.96 -20.00
N GLY A 94 121.40 -32.99 -20.49
CA GLY A 94 120.78 -34.17 -21.09
C GLY A 94 120.54 -35.29 -20.08
N LEU A 95 119.37 -35.93 -20.15
CA LEU A 95 118.98 -37.10 -19.36
C LEU A 95 118.63 -38.27 -20.29
N VAL A 96 119.02 -39.47 -19.90
CA VAL A 96 118.53 -40.71 -20.53
C VAL A 96 117.91 -41.58 -19.45
N TRP A 97 116.59 -41.70 -19.48
CA TRP A 97 115.81 -42.53 -18.58
C TRP A 97 115.70 -43.94 -19.10
N LYS A 98 116.00 -44.95 -18.27
CA LYS A 98 115.75 -46.36 -18.57
C LYS A 98 114.31 -46.70 -18.18
N SER A 99 113.37 -46.32 -19.04
CA SER A 99 111.95 -46.35 -18.73
C SER A 99 111.27 -47.72 -18.88
N GLU A 100 111.89 -48.67 -19.61
CA GLU A 100 111.35 -50.01 -19.86
C GLU A 100 109.85 -50.00 -20.27
N GLY A 101 109.46 -48.99 -21.05
CA GLY A 101 108.11 -48.83 -21.59
C GLY A 101 107.11 -48.09 -20.71
N LYS A 102 107.51 -47.58 -19.54
CA LYS A 102 106.65 -46.79 -18.66
C LYS A 102 106.83 -45.29 -18.89
N ASP A 103 105.84 -44.52 -18.46
CA ASP A 103 105.96 -43.09 -18.24
C ASP A 103 106.98 -42.81 -17.12
N ILE A 104 107.61 -41.65 -17.18
CA ILE A 104 108.54 -41.19 -16.15
C ILE A 104 107.98 -39.90 -15.56
N CYS A 105 107.79 -39.88 -14.23
CA CYS A 105 107.59 -38.63 -13.52
C CYS A 105 108.79 -38.38 -12.62
N TYR A 106 109.42 -37.23 -12.81
CA TYR A 106 110.53 -36.82 -11.97
C TYR A 106 110.35 -35.39 -11.52
N GLN A 107 110.91 -35.06 -10.36
CA GLN A 107 110.89 -33.70 -9.83
C GLN A 107 112.31 -33.19 -9.62
N GLY A 108 112.49 -31.87 -9.69
CA GLY A 108 113.72 -31.21 -9.30
C GLY A 108 113.48 -29.76 -8.93
N LYS A 109 114.53 -29.08 -8.46
CA LYS A 109 114.50 -27.67 -8.07
C LYS A 109 115.18 -26.80 -9.14
N THR A 110 114.80 -25.53 -9.22
CA THR A 110 115.43 -24.53 -10.09
C THR A 110 115.37 -23.13 -9.48
N ASP A 111 116.32 -22.27 -9.83
CA ASP A 111 116.38 -20.85 -9.47
C ASP A 111 116.02 -19.90 -10.64
N LYS A 112 115.54 -20.45 -11.76
CA LYS A 112 115.14 -19.68 -12.95
C LYS A 112 114.03 -18.67 -12.62
N GLU A 113 114.09 -17.48 -13.21
CA GLU A 113 113.07 -16.45 -13.01
C GLU A 113 111.70 -16.89 -13.57
N LEU A 114 110.66 -16.78 -12.75
CA LEU A 114 109.29 -17.18 -13.10
C LEU A 114 108.67 -16.25 -14.16
N PRO A 115 107.96 -16.80 -15.17
CA PRO A 115 107.35 -16.02 -16.26
C PRO A 115 106.13 -15.19 -15.83
N ILE A 116 105.45 -15.64 -14.78
CA ILE A 116 104.40 -14.91 -14.08
C ILE A 116 104.80 -14.78 -12.62
N ALA A 117 104.58 -13.61 -12.05
CA ALA A 117 104.68 -13.38 -10.61
C ALA A 117 103.30 -13.04 -10.03
N VAL A 118 103.04 -13.51 -8.81
CA VAL A 118 101.84 -13.14 -8.04
C VAL A 118 102.25 -12.16 -6.95
N SER A 119 101.46 -11.11 -6.75
CA SER A 119 101.56 -10.24 -5.57
C SER A 119 100.21 -10.14 -4.90
N VAL A 120 100.18 -10.25 -3.57
CA VAL A 120 98.95 -10.19 -2.79
C VAL A 120 98.97 -8.96 -1.90
N THR A 121 97.94 -8.13 -2.03
CA THR A 121 97.76 -6.92 -1.22
C THR A 121 96.52 -7.07 -0.35
N TYR A 122 96.66 -6.74 0.94
CA TYR A 122 95.59 -6.77 1.92
C TYR A 122 95.23 -5.36 2.39
N GLN A 123 93.94 -5.13 2.59
CA GLN A 123 93.42 -3.96 3.30
C GLN A 123 92.43 -4.40 4.37
N LEU A 124 92.47 -3.76 5.53
CA LEU A 124 91.48 -3.87 6.61
C LEU A 124 90.82 -2.50 6.80
N ASP A 125 89.50 -2.44 6.70
CA ASP A 125 88.69 -1.21 6.79
C ASP A 125 89.18 -0.10 5.84
N GLY A 126 89.62 -0.48 4.65
CA GLY A 126 90.15 0.41 3.61
C GLY A 126 91.59 0.88 3.81
N GLN A 127 92.30 0.44 4.86
CA GLN A 127 93.72 0.74 5.08
C GLN A 127 94.61 -0.46 4.76
N LYS A 128 95.74 -0.21 4.07
CA LYS A 128 96.70 -1.27 3.70
C LYS A 128 97.35 -1.86 4.96
N ILE A 129 97.43 -3.20 5.02
CA ILE A 129 97.94 -3.95 6.17
C ILE A 129 98.85 -5.09 5.69
N THR A 130 99.83 -5.47 6.51
CA THR A 130 100.69 -6.64 6.25
C THR A 130 99.98 -7.93 6.64
N PRO A 131 100.29 -9.08 6.01
CA PRO A 131 99.68 -10.36 6.37
C PRO A 131 99.88 -10.74 7.84
N GLU A 132 101.06 -10.46 8.40
CA GLU A 132 101.40 -10.79 9.78
C GLU A 132 100.56 -9.99 10.79
N ASP A 133 100.30 -8.72 10.51
CA ASP A 133 99.49 -7.84 11.38
C ASP A 133 97.98 -8.05 11.18
N LEU A 134 97.58 -8.65 10.05
CA LEU A 134 96.18 -8.97 9.74
C LEU A 134 95.70 -10.22 10.48
N LYS A 135 96.59 -11.17 10.78
CA LYS A 135 96.24 -12.44 11.42
C LYS A 135 95.49 -12.22 12.74
N GLY A 136 94.29 -12.81 12.84
CA GLY A 136 93.40 -12.70 14.01
C GLY A 136 92.68 -11.36 14.19
N LYS A 137 92.80 -10.41 13.24
CA LYS A 137 92.02 -9.15 13.27
C LYS A 137 90.61 -9.35 12.73
N SER A 138 89.71 -8.45 13.10
CA SER A 138 88.32 -8.41 12.61
C SER A 138 88.04 -7.07 11.94
N GLY A 139 87.24 -7.07 10.88
CA GLY A 139 86.88 -5.87 10.10
C GLY A 139 86.58 -6.22 8.64
N HIS A 140 86.33 -5.21 7.81
CA HIS A 140 86.09 -5.42 6.38
C HIS A 140 87.42 -5.57 5.65
N VAL A 141 87.68 -6.78 5.15
CA VAL A 141 88.93 -7.10 4.45
C VAL A 141 88.76 -7.08 2.94
N LYS A 142 89.77 -6.55 2.26
CA LYS A 142 89.94 -6.64 0.81
C LYS A 142 91.27 -7.32 0.52
N ILE A 143 91.21 -8.42 -0.22
CA ILE A 143 92.37 -9.20 -0.66
C ILE A 143 92.44 -9.10 -2.17
N ARG A 144 93.56 -8.58 -2.68
CA ARG A 144 93.78 -8.40 -4.11
C ARG A 144 95.00 -9.19 -4.56
N PHE A 145 94.81 -10.01 -5.59
CA PHE A 145 95.84 -10.79 -6.26
C PHE A 145 96.12 -10.16 -7.61
N ASP A 146 97.30 -9.56 -7.75
CA ASP A 146 97.80 -9.00 -8.99
C ASP A 146 98.80 -9.97 -9.63
N TYR A 147 98.70 -10.13 -10.94
CA TYR A 147 99.55 -11.02 -11.72
C TYR A 147 100.42 -10.20 -12.67
N GLU A 148 101.72 -10.26 -12.49
CA GLU A 148 102.66 -9.61 -13.38
C GLU A 148 103.14 -10.59 -14.45
N ASN A 149 102.76 -10.34 -15.70
CA ASN A 149 103.22 -11.10 -16.85
C ASN A 149 104.54 -10.52 -17.38
N LYS A 150 105.64 -11.24 -17.20
CA LYS A 150 106.98 -10.77 -17.59
C LYS A 150 107.39 -11.18 -19.01
N THR A 151 106.57 -11.98 -19.68
CA THR A 151 106.91 -12.59 -20.96
C THR A 151 106.46 -11.76 -22.16
N LYS A 152 107.18 -11.90 -23.28
CA LYS A 152 106.84 -11.27 -24.56
C LYS A 152 106.78 -12.34 -25.65
N THR A 153 105.89 -12.15 -26.61
CA THR A 153 105.75 -13.00 -27.79
C THR A 153 105.54 -12.14 -29.04
N THR A 154 105.55 -12.76 -30.22
CA THR A 154 105.24 -12.10 -31.49
C THR A 154 103.96 -12.69 -32.06
N VAL A 155 103.03 -11.83 -32.46
CA VAL A 155 101.75 -12.21 -33.07
C VAL A 155 101.65 -11.64 -34.48
N THR A 156 100.97 -12.37 -35.36
CA THR A 156 100.71 -11.89 -36.72
C THR A 156 99.28 -11.39 -36.82
N VAL A 157 99.11 -10.08 -36.85
CA VAL A 157 97.80 -9.44 -37.02
C VAL A 157 97.74 -8.87 -38.42
N ARG A 158 96.77 -9.33 -39.23
CA ARG A 158 96.56 -8.86 -40.63
C ARG A 158 97.86 -8.88 -41.47
N GLY A 159 98.69 -9.92 -41.29
CA GLY A 159 99.94 -10.12 -42.03
C GLY A 159 101.16 -9.33 -41.54
N ARG A 160 101.06 -8.57 -40.44
CA ARG A 160 102.20 -7.85 -39.82
C ARG A 160 102.58 -8.52 -38.49
N LYS A 161 103.90 -8.69 -38.26
CA LYS A 161 104.45 -9.17 -36.98
C LYS A 161 104.45 -8.02 -35.96
N GLU A 162 103.68 -8.16 -34.89
CA GLU A 162 103.63 -7.21 -33.77
C GLU A 162 104.14 -7.86 -32.48
N THR A 163 104.81 -7.08 -31.62
CA THR A 163 105.24 -7.54 -30.29
C THR A 163 104.05 -7.48 -29.32
N ALA A 164 103.73 -8.61 -28.70
CA ALA A 164 102.65 -8.77 -27.74
C ALA A 164 103.16 -9.39 -26.43
N LYS A 165 102.30 -9.41 -25.42
CA LYS A 165 102.52 -10.19 -24.19
C LYS A 165 102.07 -11.63 -24.41
N MET A 166 102.74 -12.62 -23.80
CA MET A 166 102.25 -14.00 -23.88
C MET A 166 100.88 -14.06 -23.19
N PRO A 167 99.85 -14.63 -23.80
CA PRO A 167 98.57 -14.77 -23.13
C PRO A 167 98.72 -15.74 -21.96
N PHE A 168 98.41 -15.28 -20.74
CA PHE A 168 98.25 -16.15 -19.58
C PHE A 168 96.82 -16.02 -19.05
N ALA A 169 96.22 -17.16 -18.73
CA ALA A 169 95.02 -17.23 -17.92
C ALA A 169 95.41 -17.69 -16.52
N VAL A 170 94.99 -16.95 -15.51
CA VAL A 170 95.23 -17.29 -14.11
C VAL A 170 93.90 -17.59 -13.44
N ILE A 171 93.80 -18.78 -12.86
CA ILE A 171 92.64 -19.23 -12.09
C ILE A 171 93.07 -19.35 -10.64
N SER A 172 92.41 -18.63 -9.74
CA SER A 172 92.73 -18.66 -8.31
C SER A 172 91.58 -19.17 -7.49
N GLY A 173 91.85 -20.21 -6.71
CA GLY A 173 90.99 -20.72 -5.67
C GLY A 173 91.45 -20.19 -4.31
N MET A 174 90.53 -19.68 -3.51
CA MET A 174 90.76 -19.45 -2.09
C MET A 174 89.61 -20.02 -1.27
N GLN A 175 89.97 -20.65 -0.16
CA GLN A 175 89.04 -21.13 0.84
C GLN A 175 88.89 -20.10 1.96
N LEU A 176 87.65 -19.68 2.21
CA LEU A 176 87.24 -18.76 3.26
C LEU A 176 86.29 -19.49 4.22
N PRO A 177 86.76 -19.93 5.39
CA PRO A 177 85.91 -20.62 6.37
C PRO A 177 84.75 -19.73 6.84
N ALA A 178 83.52 -20.26 6.92
CA ALA A 178 82.34 -19.46 7.28
C ALA A 178 82.34 -18.96 8.74
N ASP A 179 83.12 -19.60 9.61
CA ASP A 179 83.32 -19.17 11.00
C ASP A 179 84.15 -17.88 11.10
N HIS A 180 84.94 -17.56 10.07
CA HIS A 180 85.81 -16.38 10.03
C HIS A 180 85.39 -15.33 9.00
N PHE A 181 84.60 -15.69 7.98
CA PHE A 181 84.26 -14.77 6.89
C PHE A 181 82.76 -14.76 6.56
N ARG A 182 82.21 -13.56 6.41
CA ARG A 182 80.82 -13.31 6.01
C ARG A 182 80.75 -12.25 4.92
N ASN A 183 79.61 -12.16 4.25
CA ASN A 183 79.35 -11.15 3.21
C ASN A 183 80.41 -11.14 2.09
N VAL A 184 80.93 -12.33 1.76
CA VAL A 184 81.99 -12.49 0.75
C VAL A 184 81.47 -12.01 -0.61
N LYS A 185 82.23 -11.11 -1.23
CA LYS A 185 82.02 -10.63 -2.59
C LYS A 185 83.30 -10.84 -3.36
N VAL A 186 83.15 -11.25 -4.61
CA VAL A 186 84.27 -11.40 -5.54
C VAL A 186 83.99 -10.51 -6.75
N THR A 187 84.96 -9.67 -7.11
CA THR A 187 84.79 -8.70 -8.19
C THR A 187 84.83 -9.39 -9.56
N ASN A 188 85.67 -10.41 -9.74
CA ASN A 188 85.93 -11.07 -11.02
C ASN A 188 86.05 -12.60 -10.87
N GLY A 189 85.00 -13.20 -10.31
CA GLY A 189 84.99 -14.63 -10.00
C GLY A 189 83.63 -15.12 -9.54
N LYS A 190 83.59 -16.36 -9.08
CA LYS A 190 82.39 -17.01 -8.55
C LYS A 190 82.62 -17.39 -7.10
N LEU A 191 81.66 -17.04 -6.27
CA LEU A 191 81.54 -17.55 -4.92
C LEU A 191 80.71 -18.84 -4.95
N ILE A 192 81.26 -19.92 -4.39
CA ILE A 192 80.59 -21.19 -4.19
C ILE A 192 80.57 -21.44 -2.68
N SER A 193 79.39 -21.64 -2.11
CA SER A 193 79.25 -21.95 -0.69
C SER A 193 78.57 -23.31 -0.51
N ASP A 194 79.13 -24.14 0.37
CA ASP A 194 78.55 -25.42 0.77
C ASP A 194 77.88 -25.35 2.17
N GLY A 195 77.75 -24.13 2.71
CA GLY A 195 77.20 -23.85 4.04
C GLY A 195 78.22 -23.90 5.19
N LYS A 196 79.40 -24.49 5.01
CA LYS A 196 80.48 -24.52 6.02
C LYS A 196 81.72 -23.73 5.58
N ASN A 197 82.03 -23.74 4.29
CA ASN A 197 83.11 -22.97 3.68
C ASN A 197 82.57 -22.16 2.51
N SER A 198 83.21 -21.02 2.28
CA SER A 198 83.07 -20.23 1.05
C SER A 198 84.32 -20.46 0.20
N PHE A 199 84.14 -21.02 -0.99
CA PHE A 199 85.19 -21.14 -1.98
C PHE A 199 85.02 -20.03 -3.01
N VAL A 200 86.06 -19.22 -3.16
CA VAL A 200 86.11 -18.22 -4.23
C VAL A 200 86.99 -18.76 -5.33
N ILE A 201 86.45 -18.80 -6.55
CA ILE A 201 87.20 -19.09 -7.77
C ILE A 201 87.21 -17.82 -8.62
N GLY A 202 88.35 -17.16 -8.71
CA GLY A 202 88.57 -15.99 -9.57
C GLY A 202 89.34 -16.36 -10.83
N MET A 203 89.15 -15.57 -11.89
CA MET A 203 89.95 -15.67 -13.10
C MET A 203 90.47 -14.29 -13.51
N ALA A 204 91.75 -14.22 -13.87
CA ALA A 204 92.40 -13.02 -14.38
C ALA A 204 93.19 -13.33 -15.65
N PHE A 205 93.22 -12.36 -16.56
CA PHE A 205 93.98 -12.40 -17.81
C PHE A 205 94.98 -11.24 -17.83
N PRO A 206 96.13 -11.39 -17.14
CA PRO A 206 97.13 -10.34 -17.06
C PRO A 206 97.63 -9.93 -18.45
N ASP A 207 97.62 -8.63 -18.72
CA ASP A 207 97.99 -8.01 -19.99
C ASP A 207 97.16 -8.47 -21.22
N PHE A 208 95.92 -8.95 -21.05
CA PHE A 208 95.10 -9.52 -22.15
C PHE A 208 94.93 -8.60 -23.38
N MET A 209 94.64 -7.32 -23.16
CA MET A 209 94.50 -6.35 -24.26
C MET A 209 95.80 -6.20 -25.06
N SER A 210 96.95 -6.33 -24.39
CA SER A 210 98.27 -6.34 -25.04
C SER A 210 98.60 -7.68 -25.69
N ALA A 211 98.05 -8.80 -25.19
CA ALA A 211 98.15 -10.10 -25.84
C ALA A 211 97.44 -10.09 -27.21
N LEU A 212 96.30 -9.42 -27.34
CA LEU A 212 95.56 -9.25 -28.61
C LEU A 212 96.19 -8.26 -29.61
N ALA A 213 97.35 -7.67 -29.27
CA ALA A 213 98.02 -6.61 -30.03
C ALA A 213 97.08 -5.44 -30.40
N LEU A 214 96.18 -5.06 -29.49
CA LEU A 214 95.30 -3.90 -29.64
C LEU A 214 95.95 -2.65 -29.06
N ARG A 215 95.85 -1.52 -29.77
CA ARG A 215 96.38 -0.23 -29.36
C ARG A 215 95.28 0.66 -28.80
N LYS A 216 95.65 1.60 -27.92
CA LYS A 216 94.73 2.56 -27.30
C LYS A 216 93.90 3.42 -28.27
N GLY A 217 94.24 3.45 -29.57
CA GLY A 217 93.49 4.17 -30.60
C GLY A 217 92.64 3.29 -31.52
N ASP A 218 92.64 1.97 -31.35
CA ASP A 218 91.80 1.07 -32.15
C ASP A 218 90.34 1.16 -31.69
N GLU A 219 89.38 1.18 -32.61
CA GLU A 219 87.95 1.29 -32.29
C GLU A 219 87.48 0.11 -31.42
N LEU A 220 87.98 -1.09 -31.72
CA LEU A 220 87.77 -2.30 -30.95
C LEU A 220 88.37 -2.23 -29.53
N TYR A 221 89.45 -1.47 -29.34
CA TYR A 221 90.05 -1.27 -28.02
C TYR A 221 89.13 -0.45 -27.10
N GLY A 222 88.52 0.61 -27.63
CA GLY A 222 87.54 1.42 -26.89
C GLY A 222 86.29 0.62 -26.51
N LYS A 223 85.77 -0.18 -27.45
CA LYS A 223 84.59 -1.03 -27.22
C LYS A 223 84.86 -2.15 -26.20
N LEU A 224 86.02 -2.82 -26.26
CA LEU A 224 86.39 -3.86 -25.29
C LEU A 224 86.70 -3.29 -23.88
N GLN A 225 87.12 -2.03 -23.75
CA GLN A 225 87.25 -1.37 -22.44
C GLN A 225 85.92 -1.24 -21.71
N GLU A 226 84.80 -1.07 -22.41
CA GLU A 226 83.47 -1.02 -21.80
C GLU A 226 83.04 -2.38 -21.21
N ILE A 227 83.66 -3.48 -21.66
CA ILE A 227 83.36 -4.87 -21.28
C ILE A 227 84.12 -5.30 -20.01
N ASN A 228 85.16 -4.56 -19.58
CA ASN A 228 85.88 -4.74 -18.31
C ASN A 228 86.44 -6.16 -18.05
N ILE A 229 87.37 -6.61 -18.91
CA ILE A 229 88.07 -7.89 -18.78
C ILE A 229 89.05 -7.84 -17.60
N PRO A 230 88.98 -8.78 -16.62
CA PRO A 230 89.81 -8.72 -15.42
C PRO A 230 91.28 -9.06 -15.64
N ASP A 231 92.17 -8.24 -15.11
CA ASP A 231 93.62 -8.45 -15.03
C ASP A 231 94.11 -8.79 -13.60
N TYR A 232 93.25 -8.67 -12.59
CA TYR A 232 93.46 -9.05 -11.19
C TYR A 232 92.26 -9.80 -10.62
N ILE A 233 92.46 -10.44 -9.45
CA ILE A 233 91.37 -11.04 -8.68
C ILE A 233 91.25 -10.27 -7.35
N GLU A 234 90.04 -9.82 -7.03
CA GLU A 234 89.78 -9.09 -5.79
C GLU A 234 88.59 -9.72 -5.05
N VAL A 235 88.79 -9.91 -3.74
CA VAL A 235 87.81 -10.49 -2.82
C VAL A 235 87.64 -9.56 -1.63
N GLU A 236 86.39 -9.23 -1.35
CA GLU A 236 85.98 -8.45 -0.18
C GLU A 236 85.16 -9.35 0.75
N ALA A 237 85.40 -9.25 2.06
CA ALA A 237 84.61 -9.98 3.05
C ALA A 237 84.62 -9.25 4.39
N ASP A 238 83.60 -9.48 5.22
CA ASP A 238 83.67 -9.13 6.63
C ASP A 238 84.34 -10.28 7.37
N ALA A 239 85.51 -10.03 7.96
CA ALA A 239 86.29 -11.04 8.67
C ALA A 239 86.15 -10.90 10.19
N GLU A 240 86.04 -12.02 10.90
CA GLU A 240 86.11 -12.13 12.34
C GLU A 240 87.22 -13.11 12.72
N ASN A 241 88.25 -12.64 13.44
CA ASN A 241 89.48 -13.38 13.70
C ASN A 241 90.10 -13.94 12.39
N PHE A 242 90.55 -13.05 11.51
CA PHE A 242 91.03 -13.37 10.17
C PHE A 242 92.04 -14.52 10.17
N ASP A 243 91.68 -15.61 9.49
CA ASP A 243 92.54 -16.77 9.26
C ASP A 243 92.27 -17.34 7.86
N LEU A 244 93.23 -17.18 6.96
CA LEU A 244 93.03 -17.52 5.55
C LEU A 244 93.28 -19.01 5.31
N GLY A 245 92.31 -19.68 4.69
CA GLY A 245 92.46 -21.08 4.29
C GLY A 245 93.40 -21.25 3.10
N MET A 246 93.34 -22.43 2.47
CA MET A 246 94.16 -22.72 1.29
C MET A 246 93.90 -21.70 0.17
N VAL A 247 94.98 -21.10 -0.33
CA VAL A 247 94.95 -20.27 -1.53
C VAL A 247 95.91 -20.84 -2.57
N MET A 248 95.39 -21.06 -3.76
CA MET A 248 96.12 -21.62 -4.88
C MET A 248 95.78 -20.85 -6.15
N SER A 249 96.79 -20.40 -6.88
CA SER A 249 96.65 -19.80 -8.21
C SER A 249 97.32 -20.68 -9.24
N MET A 250 96.59 -21.08 -10.28
CA MET A 250 97.13 -21.79 -11.43
C MET A 250 97.22 -20.82 -12.60
N ALA A 251 98.42 -20.58 -13.10
CA ALA A 251 98.65 -19.84 -14.33
C ALA A 251 99.01 -20.80 -15.47
N THR A 252 98.31 -20.66 -16.59
CA THR A 252 98.59 -21.41 -17.83
C THR A 252 98.66 -20.44 -19.00
N SER A 253 99.61 -20.68 -19.90
CA SER A 253 99.71 -19.99 -21.18
C SER A 253 98.87 -20.65 -22.28
N ASP A 254 98.39 -21.88 -22.05
CA ASP A 254 97.51 -22.59 -22.98
C ASP A 254 96.06 -22.15 -22.78
N ILE A 255 95.72 -20.96 -23.28
CA ILE A 255 94.35 -20.43 -23.27
C ILE A 255 93.46 -21.16 -24.29
N SER A 256 94.03 -21.82 -25.29
CA SER A 256 93.30 -22.59 -26.30
C SER A 256 92.44 -23.68 -25.65
N SER A 257 93.02 -24.43 -24.71
CA SER A 257 92.33 -25.47 -23.94
C SER A 257 91.09 -24.98 -23.17
N LEU A 258 91.04 -23.69 -22.81
CA LEU A 258 89.91 -23.07 -22.10
C LEU A 258 88.76 -22.64 -23.04
N LEU A 259 89.01 -22.54 -24.35
CA LEU A 259 88.05 -22.07 -25.36
C LEU A 259 87.49 -23.20 -26.25
N GLN A 260 88.07 -24.39 -26.21
CA GLN A 260 87.81 -25.49 -27.17
C GLN A 260 86.41 -26.12 -27.13
N ASN A 261 85.53 -25.80 -26.16
CA ASN A 261 84.31 -26.58 -25.95
C ASN A 261 83.01 -26.05 -26.55
N LYS A 262 83.02 -24.99 -27.37
CA LYS A 262 81.89 -24.65 -28.27
C LYS A 262 82.39 -23.97 -29.53
N ASN A 263 81.93 -24.46 -30.69
CA ASN A 263 81.98 -23.75 -31.97
C ASN A 263 81.41 -22.33 -31.80
N ILE A 264 82.25 -21.36 -31.51
CA ILE A 264 81.96 -19.96 -31.82
C ILE A 264 82.35 -19.81 -33.28
N ASP A 265 81.48 -20.32 -34.16
CA ASP A 265 81.60 -20.16 -35.60
C ASP A 265 81.10 -18.74 -35.97
N ALA A 266 81.47 -18.24 -37.14
CA ALA A 266 81.26 -16.84 -37.59
C ALA A 266 79.77 -16.43 -37.85
N SER A 267 78.80 -16.99 -37.12
CA SER A 267 77.36 -16.75 -37.29
C SER A 267 76.69 -16.00 -36.13
N PHE A 268 77.46 -15.48 -35.17
CA PHE A 268 76.93 -14.78 -33.99
C PHE A 268 76.00 -13.59 -34.37
N SER A 269 76.37 -12.84 -35.42
CA SER A 269 75.58 -11.75 -35.96
C SER A 269 74.20 -12.21 -36.49
N ALA A 270 74.11 -13.39 -37.11
CA ALA A 270 72.86 -13.94 -37.64
C ALA A 270 71.89 -14.37 -36.54
N ASP A 271 72.39 -14.97 -35.46
CA ASP A 271 71.57 -15.35 -34.30
C ASP A 271 71.08 -14.12 -33.54
N MET A 272 71.91 -13.08 -33.44
CA MET A 272 71.52 -11.80 -32.83
C MET A 272 70.41 -11.10 -33.64
N LYS A 273 70.50 -11.14 -34.97
CA LYS A 273 69.45 -10.62 -35.85
C LYS A 273 68.12 -11.37 -35.66
N LYS A 274 68.15 -12.70 -35.59
CA LYS A 274 66.95 -13.52 -35.35
C LYS A 274 66.32 -13.22 -33.99
N LEU A 275 67.13 -12.96 -32.97
CA LEU A 275 66.67 -12.55 -31.65
C LEU A 275 65.98 -11.17 -31.71
N THR A 276 66.56 -10.20 -32.40
CA THR A 276 65.94 -8.89 -32.64
C THR A 276 64.58 -9.04 -33.33
N ASP A 277 64.51 -9.77 -34.45
CA ASP A 277 63.26 -10.01 -35.18
C ASP A 277 62.18 -10.67 -34.30
N SER A 278 62.56 -11.65 -33.49
CA SER A 278 61.63 -12.31 -32.55
C SER A 278 61.14 -11.36 -31.45
N THR A 279 61.97 -10.39 -31.04
CA THR A 279 61.60 -9.39 -30.03
C THR A 279 60.68 -8.32 -30.62
N ASP A 280 60.81 -8.03 -31.92
CA ASP A 280 59.90 -7.16 -32.67
C ASP A 280 58.50 -7.75 -32.77
N GLU A 281 58.40 -9.04 -33.11
CA GLU A 281 57.14 -9.78 -33.11
C GLU A 281 56.52 -9.79 -31.71
N LEU A 282 57.33 -9.99 -30.66
CA LEU A 282 56.85 -10.00 -29.28
C LEU A 282 56.32 -8.63 -28.84
N VAL A 283 57.02 -7.53 -29.15
CA VAL A 283 56.55 -6.17 -28.87
C VAL A 283 55.24 -5.90 -29.62
N SER A 284 55.17 -6.26 -30.91
CA SER A 284 53.95 -6.14 -31.71
C SER A 284 52.78 -6.94 -31.10
N GLY A 285 53.04 -8.18 -30.67
CA GLY A 285 52.05 -9.02 -29.99
C GLY A 285 51.57 -8.41 -28.66
N THR A 286 52.46 -7.82 -27.86
CA THR A 286 52.05 -7.13 -26.62
C THR A 286 51.23 -5.87 -26.88
N LYS A 287 51.47 -5.17 -27.99
CA LYS A 287 50.66 -4.02 -28.41
C LYS A 287 49.26 -4.45 -28.84
N GLN A 288 49.15 -5.50 -29.65
CA GLN A 288 47.85 -6.08 -30.00
C GLN A 288 47.08 -6.55 -28.77
N LEU A 289 47.76 -7.18 -27.81
CA LEU A 289 47.15 -7.59 -26.55
C LEU A 289 46.63 -6.38 -25.75
N LYS A 290 47.40 -5.28 -25.69
CA LYS A 290 46.97 -4.04 -25.03
C LYS A 290 45.78 -3.38 -25.73
N ASP A 291 45.78 -3.35 -27.06
CA ASP A 291 44.63 -2.84 -27.82
C ASP A 291 43.38 -3.68 -27.53
N GLY A 292 43.54 -5.02 -27.47
CA GLY A 292 42.49 -5.95 -27.07
C GLY A 292 41.97 -5.72 -25.65
N THR A 293 42.84 -5.49 -24.66
CA THR A 293 42.40 -5.17 -23.29
C THR A 293 41.73 -3.80 -23.18
N SER A 294 42.11 -2.84 -24.04
CA SER A 294 41.47 -1.52 -24.12
C SER A 294 40.04 -1.65 -24.64
N ALA A 295 39.86 -2.38 -25.74
CA ALA A 295 38.53 -2.66 -26.29
C ALA A 295 37.65 -3.43 -25.29
N LEU A 296 38.23 -4.40 -24.56
CA LEU A 296 37.52 -5.12 -23.51
C LEU A 296 37.13 -4.20 -22.34
N LYS A 297 37.99 -3.25 -21.97
CA LYS A 297 37.71 -2.23 -20.95
C LYS A 297 36.54 -1.34 -21.36
N ASP A 298 36.54 -0.87 -22.60
CA ASP A 298 35.44 -0.05 -23.13
C ASP A 298 34.12 -0.84 -23.20
N GLY A 299 34.15 -2.08 -23.70
CA GLY A 299 32.96 -2.94 -23.71
C GLY A 299 32.43 -3.27 -22.30
N SER A 300 33.31 -3.44 -21.32
CA SER A 300 32.90 -3.62 -19.92
C SER A 300 32.33 -2.35 -19.30
N LYS A 301 32.75 -1.16 -19.77
CA LYS A 301 32.16 0.12 -19.38
C LYS A 301 30.75 0.28 -19.93
N GLU A 302 30.56 -0.05 -21.21
CA GLU A 302 29.23 -0.04 -21.84
C GLU A 302 28.27 -1.00 -21.11
N LEU A 303 28.75 -2.19 -20.74
CA LEU A 303 27.98 -3.13 -19.91
C LEU A 303 27.61 -2.51 -18.56
N TYR A 304 28.56 -1.91 -17.85
CA TYR A 304 28.32 -1.25 -16.57
C TYR A 304 27.30 -0.11 -16.68
N ASP A 305 27.48 0.79 -17.64
CA ASP A 305 26.57 1.91 -17.87
C ASP A 305 25.17 1.42 -18.26
N GLY A 306 25.08 0.37 -19.09
CA GLY A 306 23.82 -0.28 -19.45
C GLY A 306 23.11 -0.92 -18.25
N THR A 307 23.85 -1.56 -17.35
CA THR A 307 23.28 -2.12 -16.12
C THR A 307 22.86 -1.05 -15.11
N ALA A 308 23.51 0.12 -15.12
CA ALA A 308 23.10 1.27 -14.32
C ALA A 308 21.79 1.87 -14.83
N ALA A 309 21.62 1.96 -16.16
CA ALA A 309 20.37 2.38 -16.77
C ALA A 309 19.22 1.41 -16.45
N LEU A 310 19.47 0.09 -16.53
CA LEU A 310 18.50 -0.94 -16.14
C LEU A 310 18.07 -0.78 -14.67
N LYS A 311 19.04 -0.63 -13.75
CA LYS A 311 18.79 -0.37 -12.33
C LYS A 311 17.89 0.84 -12.12
N ASN A 312 18.17 1.96 -12.78
CA ASN A 312 17.37 3.17 -12.61
C ASN A 312 15.94 2.95 -13.12
N GLY A 313 15.78 2.34 -14.31
CA GLY A 313 14.46 2.01 -14.85
C GLY A 313 13.65 1.07 -13.95
N THR A 314 14.29 0.09 -13.31
CA THR A 314 13.60 -0.80 -12.35
C THR A 314 13.23 -0.09 -11.04
N SER A 315 13.99 0.93 -10.65
CA SER A 315 13.67 1.77 -9.49
C SER A 315 12.48 2.68 -9.78
N ASP A 316 12.42 3.28 -10.96
CA ASP A 316 11.30 4.11 -11.40
C ASP A 316 10.00 3.29 -11.47
N LEU A 317 10.08 2.08 -12.05
CA LEU A 317 8.98 1.10 -12.06
C LEU A 317 8.44 0.81 -10.65
N LYS A 318 9.35 0.51 -9.70
CA LYS A 318 8.97 0.24 -8.31
C LYS A 318 8.27 1.45 -7.68
N ASN A 319 8.77 2.66 -7.92
CA ASN A 319 8.18 3.88 -7.38
C ASN A 319 6.77 4.14 -7.95
N GLY A 320 6.59 4.02 -9.27
CA GLY A 320 5.28 4.18 -9.92
C GLY A 320 4.24 3.17 -9.42
N LEU A 321 4.64 1.91 -9.20
CA LEU A 321 3.76 0.91 -8.57
C LEU A 321 3.42 1.25 -7.11
N GLY A 322 4.31 1.96 -6.41
CA GLY A 322 4.05 2.50 -5.07
C GLY A 322 2.95 3.55 -5.05
N GLU A 323 2.98 4.50 -6.00
CA GLU A 323 1.93 5.53 -6.14
C GLU A 323 0.57 4.91 -6.46
N ILE A 324 0.54 3.93 -7.37
CA ILE A 324 -0.69 3.22 -7.76
C ILE A 324 -1.24 2.40 -6.59
N ASN A 325 -0.38 1.83 -5.74
CA ASN A 325 -0.81 1.13 -4.54
C ASN A 325 -1.51 2.08 -3.53
N GLU A 326 -1.04 3.32 -3.38
CA GLU A 326 -1.72 4.32 -2.55
C GLU A 326 -3.06 4.78 -3.17
N GLY A 327 -3.09 4.98 -4.49
CA GLY A 327 -4.34 5.26 -5.20
C GLY A 327 -5.37 4.13 -5.04
N SER A 328 -4.93 2.87 -5.14
CA SER A 328 -5.78 1.69 -4.95
C SER A 328 -6.28 1.52 -3.51
N LYS A 329 -5.50 1.90 -2.49
CA LYS A 329 -5.99 1.99 -1.10
C LYS A 329 -7.11 3.02 -0.97
N THR A 330 -6.91 4.21 -1.53
CA THR A 330 -7.89 5.29 -1.49
C THR A 330 -9.21 4.85 -2.16
N LEU A 331 -9.13 4.19 -3.32
CA LEU A 331 -10.28 3.58 -3.99
C LEU A 331 -10.97 2.54 -3.11
N LYS A 332 -10.21 1.67 -2.45
CA LYS A 332 -10.75 0.65 -1.53
C LYS A 332 -11.48 1.28 -0.35
N ASP A 333 -10.92 2.30 0.28
CA ASP A 333 -11.54 2.98 1.41
C ASP A 333 -12.82 3.73 1.00
N GLY A 334 -12.79 4.39 -0.16
CA GLY A 334 -13.97 5.07 -0.73
C GLY A 334 -15.10 4.09 -1.08
N THR A 335 -14.76 2.95 -1.67
CA THR A 335 -15.74 1.92 -2.03
C THR A 335 -16.32 1.19 -0.81
N GLY A 336 -15.54 1.01 0.25
CA GLY A 336 -16.05 0.55 1.54
C GLY A 336 -17.01 1.54 2.20
N THR A 337 -16.74 2.85 2.08
CA THR A 337 -17.66 3.91 2.58
C THR A 337 -18.98 3.90 1.81
N LEU A 338 -18.94 3.80 0.48
CA LEU A 338 -20.13 3.67 -0.37
C LEU A 338 -20.96 2.43 0.00
N ALA A 339 -20.31 1.29 0.22
CA ALA A 339 -21.01 0.06 0.64
C ALA A 339 -21.73 0.26 1.99
N ALA A 340 -21.06 0.86 2.97
CA ALA A 340 -21.67 1.15 4.27
C ALA A 340 -22.89 2.10 4.14
N GLY A 341 -22.77 3.16 3.34
CA GLY A 341 -23.88 4.08 3.04
C GLY A 341 -25.07 3.38 2.37
N ALA A 342 -24.80 2.52 1.39
CA ALA A 342 -25.82 1.74 0.69
C ALA A 342 -26.57 0.77 1.62
N HIS A 343 -25.87 0.09 2.53
CA HIS A 343 -26.51 -0.76 3.55
C HIS A 343 -27.34 0.06 4.54
N ALA A 344 -26.86 1.23 4.96
CA ALA A 344 -27.62 2.13 5.83
C ALA A 344 -28.91 2.64 5.15
N LEU A 345 -28.84 2.99 3.86
CA LEU A 345 -30.02 3.35 3.07
C LEU A 345 -31.02 2.19 3.03
N LYS A 346 -30.56 0.97 2.76
CA LYS A 346 -31.40 -0.23 2.74
C LYS A 346 -32.07 -0.46 4.10
N ASP A 347 -31.34 -0.38 5.21
CA ASP A 347 -31.91 -0.55 6.55
C ASP A 347 -32.94 0.53 6.85
N GLY A 348 -32.64 1.80 6.52
CA GLY A 348 -33.58 2.92 6.65
C GLY A 348 -34.86 2.73 5.83
N THR A 349 -34.78 2.13 4.63
CA THR A 349 -36.00 1.79 3.85
C THR A 349 -36.85 0.72 4.53
N GLY A 350 -36.23 -0.23 5.25
CA GLY A 350 -36.94 -1.23 6.05
C GLY A 350 -37.68 -0.62 7.23
N GLU A 351 -37.07 0.33 7.93
CA GLU A 351 -37.73 1.10 9.01
C GLU A 351 -38.90 1.93 8.47
N LEU A 352 -38.69 2.61 7.33
CA LEU A 352 -39.74 3.37 6.66
C LEU A 352 -40.91 2.48 6.26
N GLN A 353 -40.65 1.29 5.70
CA GLN A 353 -41.69 0.32 5.35
C GLN A 353 -42.53 -0.07 6.58
N ALA A 354 -41.88 -0.38 7.71
CA ALA A 354 -42.57 -0.71 8.95
C ALA A 354 -43.41 0.47 9.48
N GLY A 355 -42.92 1.70 9.34
CA GLY A 355 -43.66 2.92 9.66
C GLY A 355 -44.91 3.09 8.79
N VAL A 356 -44.77 2.86 7.48
CA VAL A 356 -45.88 2.93 6.50
C VAL A 356 -46.94 1.88 6.80
N THR A 357 -46.57 0.65 7.19
CA THR A 357 -47.53 -0.39 7.61
C THR A 357 -48.32 0.03 8.85
N LYS A 358 -47.64 0.55 9.89
CA LYS A 358 -48.33 1.04 11.10
C LYS A 358 -49.28 2.20 10.79
N ALA A 359 -48.90 3.09 9.89
CA ALA A 359 -49.77 4.17 9.43
C ALA A 359 -50.99 3.61 8.70
N ALA A 360 -50.82 2.62 7.81
CA ALA A 360 -51.92 1.95 7.12
C ALA A 360 -52.94 1.36 8.09
N ASP A 361 -52.47 0.64 9.12
CA ASP A 361 -53.33 0.05 10.15
C ASP A 361 -54.12 1.11 10.92
N GLY A 362 -53.45 2.20 11.32
CA GLY A 362 -54.10 3.33 11.99
C GLY A 362 -55.14 4.02 11.13
N ILE A 363 -54.87 4.20 9.83
CA ILE A 363 -55.82 4.78 8.86
C ILE A 363 -57.05 3.89 8.71
N SER A 364 -56.87 2.57 8.63
CA SER A 364 -57.98 1.61 8.57
C SER A 364 -58.87 1.69 9.81
N GLN A 365 -58.29 1.73 11.02
CA GLN A 365 -59.06 1.90 12.25
C GLN A 365 -59.84 3.21 12.29
N LEU A 366 -59.23 4.31 11.83
CA LEU A 366 -59.90 5.61 11.78
C LEU A 366 -61.04 5.62 10.75
N LYS A 367 -60.87 4.90 9.64
CA LYS A 367 -61.90 4.73 8.62
C LYS A 367 -63.12 4.01 9.17
N ASP A 368 -62.93 2.89 9.87
CA ASP A 368 -64.03 2.15 10.49
C ASP A 368 -64.80 3.02 11.49
N GLY A 369 -64.09 3.82 12.29
CA GLY A 369 -64.71 4.80 13.20
C GLY A 369 -65.48 5.90 12.47
N SER A 370 -64.96 6.40 11.34
CA SER A 370 -65.63 7.41 10.51
C SER A 370 -66.89 6.86 9.83
N ASP A 371 -66.88 5.59 9.40
CA ASP A 371 -68.04 4.92 8.83
C ASP A 371 -69.15 4.79 9.90
N ALA A 372 -68.80 4.33 11.10
CA ALA A 372 -69.75 4.23 12.22
C ALA A 372 -70.33 5.59 12.63
N LEU A 373 -69.52 6.65 12.60
CA LEU A 373 -70.00 8.02 12.88
C LEU A 373 -71.03 8.47 11.85
N LYS A 374 -70.78 8.22 10.56
CA LYS A 374 -71.69 8.57 9.47
C LYS A 374 -73.04 7.85 9.58
N ASP A 375 -73.02 6.56 9.92
CA ASP A 375 -74.25 5.81 10.16
C ASP A 375 -75.05 6.37 11.36
N GLY A 376 -74.33 6.78 12.41
CA GLY A 376 -74.90 7.46 13.58
C GLY A 376 -75.53 8.81 13.24
N THR A 377 -74.88 9.65 12.42
CA THR A 377 -75.41 10.95 12.01
C THR A 377 -76.64 10.84 11.11
N ALA A 378 -76.65 9.85 10.21
CA ALA A 378 -77.82 9.54 9.39
C ALA A 378 -79.02 9.14 10.27
N THR A 379 -78.79 8.29 11.28
CA THR A 379 -79.82 7.88 12.25
C THR A 379 -80.35 9.08 13.03
N LEU A 380 -79.46 9.95 13.52
CA LEU A 380 -79.83 11.15 14.28
C LEU A 380 -80.65 12.14 13.43
N LYS A 381 -80.26 12.34 12.17
CA LYS A 381 -81.00 13.20 11.22
C LYS A 381 -82.41 12.68 10.98
N ASN A 382 -82.58 11.37 10.79
CA ASN A 382 -83.90 10.76 10.61
C ASN A 382 -84.76 10.92 11.87
N GLY A 383 -84.20 10.66 13.06
CA GLY A 383 -84.91 10.87 14.32
C GLY A 383 -85.31 12.34 14.57
N ALA A 384 -84.47 13.31 14.19
CA ALA A 384 -84.80 14.72 14.27
C ALA A 384 -85.96 15.11 13.34
N ALA A 385 -86.04 14.51 12.15
CA ALA A 385 -87.15 14.71 11.21
C ALA A 385 -88.46 14.10 11.75
N GLU A 386 -88.40 12.89 12.32
CA GLU A 386 -89.56 12.26 12.98
C GLU A 386 -90.07 13.11 14.15
N LEU A 387 -89.16 13.66 14.97
CA LEU A 387 -89.51 14.56 16.07
C LEU A 387 -90.18 15.85 15.60
N SER A 388 -89.68 16.46 14.52
CA SER A 388 -90.27 17.64 13.90
C SER A 388 -91.71 17.37 13.45
N ASN A 389 -91.93 16.28 12.71
CA ASN A 389 -93.25 15.86 12.24
C ASN A 389 -94.22 15.54 13.40
N GLY A 390 -93.74 14.87 14.45
CA GLY A 390 -94.52 14.58 15.65
C GLY A 390 -94.92 15.86 16.39
N SER A 391 -94.00 16.81 16.54
CA SER A 391 -94.25 18.11 17.18
C SER A 391 -95.31 18.93 16.43
N GLU A 392 -95.26 18.91 15.10
CA GLU A 392 -96.24 19.59 14.23
C GLU A 392 -97.65 18.96 14.35
N SER A 393 -97.72 17.64 14.56
CA SER A 393 -98.97 16.93 14.83
C SER A 393 -99.58 17.35 16.18
N VAL A 394 -98.78 17.43 17.24
CA VAL A 394 -99.24 17.89 18.56
C VAL A 394 -99.63 19.36 18.54
N HIS A 395 -98.85 20.21 17.85
CA HIS A 395 -99.17 21.63 17.64
C HIS A 395 -100.55 21.79 16.98
N THR A 396 -100.82 21.03 15.91
CA THR A 396 -102.12 21.04 15.21
C THR A 396 -103.26 20.63 16.14
N GLY A 397 -103.06 19.59 16.95
CA GLY A 397 -104.05 19.15 17.95
C GLY A 397 -104.30 20.19 19.04
N ALA A 398 -103.26 20.87 19.52
CA ALA A 398 -103.37 21.95 20.51
C ALA A 398 -104.15 23.16 19.95
N ALA A 399 -103.89 23.54 18.70
CA ALA A 399 -104.63 24.60 18.02
C ALA A 399 -106.12 24.24 17.84
N GLN A 400 -106.43 22.98 17.49
CA GLN A 400 -107.81 22.49 17.43
C GLN A 400 -108.50 22.51 18.79
N LEU A 401 -107.80 22.12 19.86
CA LEU A 401 -108.32 22.17 21.23
C LEU A 401 -108.63 23.61 21.64
N SER A 402 -107.70 24.55 21.42
CA SER A 402 -107.89 25.98 21.69
C SER A 402 -109.13 26.53 20.96
N ALA A 403 -109.26 26.22 19.66
CA ALA A 403 -110.42 26.63 18.88
C ALA A 403 -111.74 26.07 19.46
N GLY A 404 -111.77 24.77 19.82
CA GLY A 404 -112.94 24.14 20.44
C GLY A 404 -113.29 24.71 21.81
N THR A 405 -112.30 25.06 22.64
CA THR A 405 -112.54 25.74 23.93
C THR A 405 -113.02 27.18 23.75
N GLY A 406 -112.60 27.86 22.68
CA GLY A 406 -113.14 29.15 22.29
C GLY A 406 -114.63 29.06 21.96
N GLU A 407 -115.04 28.07 21.16
CA GLU A 407 -116.46 27.82 20.87
C GLU A 407 -117.25 27.47 22.13
N LEU A 408 -116.69 26.63 23.03
CA LEU A 408 -117.32 26.30 24.32
C LEU A 408 -117.57 27.55 25.16
N LYS A 409 -116.60 28.47 25.23
CA LYS A 409 -116.72 29.73 25.96
C LYS A 409 -117.87 30.58 25.39
N GLU A 410 -118.00 30.66 24.06
CA GLU A 410 -119.11 31.37 23.40
C GLU A 410 -120.47 30.73 23.72
N LYS A 411 -120.60 29.41 23.63
CA LYS A 411 -121.85 28.69 23.94
C LYS A 411 -122.23 28.80 25.42
N THR A 412 -121.24 28.79 26.31
CA THR A 412 -121.47 28.96 27.76
C THR A 412 -121.93 30.39 28.08
N ALA A 413 -121.40 31.40 27.38
CA ALA A 413 -121.91 32.77 27.49
C ALA A 413 -123.38 32.87 27.03
N GLN A 414 -123.74 32.25 25.91
CA GLN A 414 -125.14 32.17 25.44
C GLN A 414 -126.06 31.50 26.47
N LEU A 415 -125.58 30.42 27.11
CA LEU A 415 -126.32 29.73 28.17
C LEU A 415 -126.51 30.61 29.42
N SER A 416 -125.47 31.35 29.81
CA SER A 416 -125.54 32.33 30.91
C SER A 416 -126.57 33.43 30.63
N ASP A 417 -126.59 33.97 29.41
CA ASP A 417 -127.58 34.97 28.99
C ASP A 417 -129.01 34.42 29.01
N GLY A 418 -129.18 33.16 28.59
CA GLY A 418 -130.45 32.43 28.69
C GLY A 418 -130.90 32.23 30.14
N ALA A 419 -129.98 31.84 31.04
CA ALA A 419 -130.24 31.72 32.47
C ALA A 419 -130.63 33.07 33.10
N GLY A 420 -129.97 34.17 32.68
CA GLY A 420 -130.32 35.53 33.09
C GLY A 420 -131.72 35.95 32.62
N THR A 421 -132.07 35.61 31.38
CA THR A 421 -133.42 35.85 30.84
C THR A 421 -134.48 35.05 31.60
N LEU A 422 -134.19 33.78 31.91
CA LEU A 422 -135.07 32.93 32.72
C LEU A 422 -135.22 33.46 34.15
N SER A 423 -134.14 33.97 34.75
CA SER A 423 -134.17 34.63 36.07
C SER A 423 -135.06 35.88 36.04
N ALA A 424 -134.93 36.72 35.01
CA ALA A 424 -135.79 37.89 34.84
C ALA A 424 -137.26 37.51 34.61
N GLY A 425 -137.50 36.39 33.90
CA GLY A 425 -138.82 35.79 33.75
C GLY A 425 -139.37 35.23 35.06
N ALA A 426 -138.52 34.62 35.90
CA ALA A 426 -138.87 34.15 37.24
C ALA A 426 -139.18 35.31 38.19
N ASP A 427 -138.42 36.42 38.13
CA ASP A 427 -138.69 37.65 38.86
C ASP A 427 -140.02 38.28 38.40
N SER A 428 -140.30 38.26 37.10
CA SER A 428 -141.57 38.71 36.52
C SER A 428 -142.75 37.79 36.89
N LEU A 429 -142.51 36.49 37.01
CA LEU A 429 -143.49 35.49 37.46
C LEU A 429 -143.77 35.61 38.95
N ALA A 430 -142.74 35.84 39.78
CA ALA A 430 -142.88 36.19 41.19
C ALA A 430 -143.75 37.44 41.38
N ALA A 431 -143.67 38.39 40.44
CA ALA A 431 -144.55 39.56 40.38
C ALA A 431 -145.96 39.25 39.83
N GLY A 432 -146.16 38.16 39.06
CA GLY A 432 -147.41 37.76 38.40
C GLY A 432 -148.31 36.79 39.18
N VAL A 433 -147.93 36.42 40.40
CA VAL A 433 -148.58 35.44 41.31
C VAL A 433 -150.07 35.72 41.65
N GLU A 434 -150.66 36.83 41.21
CA GLU A 434 -152.11 37.07 41.30
C GLU A 434 -152.95 36.47 40.14
N LYS A 435 -152.35 35.85 39.10
CA LYS A 435 -153.10 35.23 37.97
C LYS A 435 -152.43 33.92 37.50
N LEU A 436 -152.85 32.74 37.96
CA LEU A 436 -152.17 31.48 37.59
C LEU A 436 -153.12 30.27 37.37
N SER A 437 -153.00 29.61 36.21
CA SER A 437 -153.09 28.13 36.13
C SER A 437 -152.47 27.44 34.88
N GLY A 438 -152.01 28.17 33.84
CA GLY A 438 -151.56 27.54 32.58
C GLY A 438 -150.04 27.24 32.39
N GLY A 439 -149.14 27.86 33.17
CA GLY A 439 -147.70 27.84 32.89
C GLY A 439 -146.88 26.65 33.41
N ILE A 440 -147.45 25.81 34.29
CA ILE A 440 -146.69 24.80 35.05
C ILE A 440 -146.23 23.62 34.18
N SER A 441 -146.98 23.24 33.12
CA SER A 441 -146.63 22.09 32.28
C SER A 441 -145.47 22.35 31.31
N GLN A 442 -145.36 23.57 30.76
CA GLN A 442 -144.25 23.93 29.85
C GLN A 442 -142.91 24.05 30.61
N VAL A 443 -142.97 24.39 31.90
CA VAL A 443 -141.80 24.44 32.78
C VAL A 443 -141.30 23.02 33.10
N ASP A 444 -142.19 22.07 33.41
CA ASP A 444 -141.80 20.66 33.63
C ASP A 444 -141.14 20.04 32.38
N ASP A 445 -141.68 20.28 31.18
CA ASP A 445 -141.11 19.77 29.92
C ASP A 445 -139.75 20.42 29.60
N GLY A 446 -139.64 21.74 29.80
CA GLY A 446 -138.37 22.48 29.63
C GLY A 446 -137.30 21.99 30.61
N LEU A 447 -137.66 21.73 31.88
CA LEU A 447 -136.76 21.19 32.88
C LEU A 447 -136.26 19.78 32.51
N ALA A 448 -137.13 18.93 31.99
CA ALA A 448 -136.76 17.58 31.58
C ALA A 448 -135.74 17.59 30.42
N GLN A 449 -135.91 18.51 29.46
CA GLN A 449 -134.95 18.69 28.36
C GLN A 449 -133.59 19.20 28.86
N VAL A 450 -133.57 20.17 29.78
CA VAL A 450 -132.31 20.68 30.36
C VAL A 450 -131.62 19.60 31.21
N GLN A 451 -132.36 18.80 31.98
CA GLN A 451 -131.80 17.69 32.77
C GLN A 451 -131.16 16.63 31.88
N SER A 452 -131.83 16.25 30.78
CA SER A 452 -131.29 15.29 29.81
C SER A 452 -130.05 15.84 29.10
N GLY A 453 -130.09 17.11 28.67
CA GLY A 453 -128.96 17.79 28.01
C GLY A 453 -127.74 17.92 28.94
N ALA A 454 -127.94 18.28 30.21
CA ALA A 454 -126.88 18.35 31.20
C ALA A 454 -126.25 16.97 31.47
N GLY A 455 -127.07 15.91 31.56
CA GLY A 455 -126.58 14.54 31.74
C GLY A 455 -125.80 13.99 30.55
N GLU A 456 -126.22 14.30 29.32
CA GLU A 456 -125.49 13.92 28.10
C GLU A 456 -124.18 14.72 27.96
N PHE A 457 -124.20 16.02 28.28
CA PHE A 457 -123.02 16.87 28.31
C PHE A 457 -121.98 16.38 29.33
N SER A 458 -122.41 16.01 30.55
CA SER A 458 -121.52 15.45 31.59
C SER A 458 -120.72 14.25 31.08
N LYS A 459 -121.41 13.31 30.43
CA LYS A 459 -120.77 12.09 29.90
C LYS A 459 -119.77 12.39 28.79
N LYS A 460 -120.11 13.31 27.88
CA LYS A 460 -119.20 13.75 26.81
C LYS A 460 -117.99 14.51 27.35
N LEU A 461 -118.19 15.35 28.37
CA LEU A 461 -117.12 16.07 29.04
C LEU A 461 -116.17 15.11 29.78
N ASP A 462 -116.69 14.18 30.57
CA ASP A 462 -115.86 13.18 31.26
C ASP A 462 -115.04 12.35 30.27
N SER A 463 -115.69 11.86 29.22
CA SER A 463 -115.01 11.05 28.19
C SER A 463 -113.94 11.86 27.44
N GLY A 464 -114.22 13.12 27.11
CA GLY A 464 -113.26 14.01 26.46
C GLY A 464 -112.09 14.41 27.36
N MET A 465 -112.34 14.63 28.66
CA MET A 465 -111.29 14.94 29.64
C MET A 465 -110.41 13.73 29.95
N ASP A 466 -110.97 12.52 29.98
CA ASP A 466 -110.18 11.29 30.15
C ASP A 466 -109.30 11.03 28.92
N GLN A 467 -109.81 11.26 27.70
CA GLN A 467 -109.01 11.20 26.47
C GLN A 467 -107.89 12.26 26.45
N LEU A 468 -108.20 13.49 26.86
CA LEU A 468 -107.21 14.56 26.96
C LEU A 468 -106.13 14.24 28.00
N SER A 469 -106.51 13.74 29.17
CA SER A 469 -105.57 13.35 30.23
C SER A 469 -104.67 12.19 29.81
N GLY A 470 -105.22 11.21 29.08
CA GLY A 470 -104.45 10.13 28.45
C GLY A 470 -103.45 10.68 27.43
N GLY A 471 -103.90 11.54 26.51
CA GLY A 471 -103.03 12.16 25.51
C GLY A 471 -101.91 13.03 26.11
N ILE A 472 -102.19 13.76 27.20
CA ILE A 472 -101.17 14.53 27.94
C ILE A 472 -100.15 13.59 28.57
N SER A 473 -100.59 12.49 29.18
CA SER A 473 -99.70 11.50 29.81
C SER A 473 -98.77 10.83 28.81
N ASP A 474 -99.30 10.46 27.64
CA ASP A 474 -98.50 9.90 26.54
C ASP A 474 -97.48 10.91 26.01
N ALA A 475 -97.88 12.18 25.86
CA ALA A 475 -97.00 13.27 25.44
C ALA A 475 -95.89 13.55 26.47
N GLU A 476 -96.19 13.54 27.77
CA GLU A 476 -95.18 13.68 28.84
C GLU A 476 -94.19 12.52 28.85
N SER A 477 -94.67 11.29 28.64
CA SER A 477 -93.81 10.10 28.55
C SER A 477 -92.90 10.14 27.32
N GLY A 478 -93.44 10.58 26.17
CA GLY A 478 -92.67 10.84 24.96
C GLY A 478 -91.61 11.92 25.17
N ALA A 479 -91.99 13.05 25.78
CA ALA A 479 -91.09 14.16 26.09
C ALA A 479 -89.91 13.73 27.00
N LYS A 480 -90.17 12.91 28.02
CA LYS A 480 -89.12 12.35 28.90
C LYS A 480 -88.18 11.42 28.15
N THR A 481 -88.71 10.55 27.30
CA THR A 481 -87.90 9.61 26.50
C THR A 481 -86.96 10.37 25.56
N ILE A 482 -87.48 11.39 24.88
CA ILE A 482 -86.68 12.25 23.99
C ILE A 482 -85.66 13.05 24.81
N SER A 483 -86.04 13.61 25.96
CA SER A 483 -85.12 14.34 26.84
C SER A 483 -83.94 13.48 27.30
N SER A 484 -84.18 12.21 27.65
CA SER A 484 -83.12 11.24 27.96
C SER A 484 -82.21 10.99 26.76
N GLY A 485 -82.78 10.70 25.59
CA GLY A 485 -82.00 10.47 24.36
C GLY A 485 -81.19 11.69 23.92
N LEU A 486 -81.68 12.91 24.16
CA LEU A 486 -80.94 14.15 23.89
C LEU A 486 -79.75 14.33 24.82
N SER A 487 -79.85 13.89 26.08
CA SER A 487 -78.73 13.93 27.01
C SER A 487 -77.60 12.99 26.55
N ASP A 488 -77.95 11.80 26.07
CA ASP A 488 -76.99 10.84 25.53
C ASP A 488 -76.35 11.36 24.22
N ALA A 489 -77.16 11.93 23.33
CA ALA A 489 -76.68 12.55 22.10
C ALA A 489 -75.74 13.75 22.37
N TYR A 490 -76.03 14.55 23.40
CA TYR A 490 -75.19 15.67 23.82
C TYR A 490 -73.83 15.18 24.32
N ALA A 491 -73.83 14.16 25.19
CA ALA A 491 -72.60 13.54 25.70
C ALA A 491 -71.77 12.91 24.57
N GLY A 492 -72.43 12.30 23.58
CA GLY A 492 -71.79 11.79 22.37
C GLY A 492 -71.15 12.91 21.54
N ALA A 493 -71.89 13.98 21.24
CA ALA A 493 -71.38 15.14 20.51
C ALA A 493 -70.20 15.83 21.24
N GLU A 494 -70.26 15.90 22.57
CA GLU A 494 -69.19 16.44 23.41
C GLU A 494 -67.94 15.55 23.40
N THR A 495 -68.11 14.24 23.45
CA THR A 495 -67.00 13.28 23.32
C THR A 495 -66.32 13.38 21.95
N ILE A 496 -67.11 13.52 20.87
CA ILE A 496 -66.60 13.70 19.52
C ILE A 496 -65.83 15.03 19.41
N ALA A 497 -66.42 16.13 19.90
CA ALA A 497 -65.80 17.45 19.89
C ALA A 497 -64.49 17.49 20.70
N ALA A 498 -64.38 16.72 21.78
CA ALA A 498 -63.17 16.64 22.59
C ALA A 498 -62.02 15.86 21.92
N LYS A 499 -62.33 14.82 21.12
CA LYS A 499 -61.31 13.96 20.50
C LYS A 499 -60.82 14.46 19.14
N LEU A 500 -61.62 15.24 18.41
CA LEU A 500 -61.25 15.72 17.07
C LEU A 500 -60.03 16.66 17.02
N PRO A 501 -59.78 17.54 18.00
CA PRO A 501 -58.55 18.30 18.07
C PRO A 501 -57.30 17.43 18.13
N GLU A 502 -57.35 16.29 18.82
CA GLU A 502 -56.23 15.33 18.88
C GLU A 502 -55.97 14.68 17.52
N ILE A 503 -57.04 14.33 16.79
CA ILE A 503 -56.94 13.80 15.42
C ILE A 503 -56.37 14.86 14.46
N ALA A 504 -56.86 16.09 14.52
CA ALA A 504 -56.37 17.20 13.69
C ALA A 504 -54.90 17.54 14.01
N ALA A 505 -54.51 17.52 15.29
CA ALA A 505 -53.13 17.72 15.72
C ALA A 505 -52.23 16.55 15.28
N GLY A 506 -52.71 15.31 15.42
CA GLY A 506 -52.00 14.11 14.96
C GLY A 506 -51.80 14.09 13.45
N ALA A 507 -52.82 14.48 12.67
CA ALA A 507 -52.72 14.65 11.23
C ALA A 507 -51.71 15.74 10.84
N GLY A 508 -51.68 16.86 11.57
CA GLY A 508 -50.69 17.92 11.38
C GLY A 508 -49.26 17.47 11.71
N ALA A 509 -49.08 16.73 12.82
CA ALA A 509 -47.78 16.17 13.20
C ALA A 509 -47.30 15.13 12.17
N LEU A 510 -48.20 14.30 11.65
CA LEU A 510 -47.91 13.34 10.58
C LEU A 510 -47.48 14.06 9.30
N GLN A 511 -48.20 15.11 8.89
CA GLN A 511 -47.83 15.94 7.74
C GLN A 511 -46.42 16.54 7.90
N GLN A 512 -46.11 17.06 9.09
CA GLN A 512 -44.79 17.61 9.39
C GLN A 512 -43.70 16.53 9.34
N SER A 513 -43.92 15.38 9.99
CA SER A 513 -42.96 14.27 10.03
C SER A 513 -42.68 13.70 8.64
N ILE A 514 -43.69 13.60 7.77
CA ILE A 514 -43.52 13.21 6.36
C ILE A 514 -42.65 14.22 5.62
N SER A 515 -42.86 15.52 5.86
CA SER A 515 -42.08 16.59 5.24
C SER A 515 -40.60 16.55 5.70
N ASP A 516 -40.36 16.31 6.98
CA ASP A 516 -39.01 16.20 7.56
C ASP A 516 -38.28 14.94 7.04
N ASN A 517 -39.00 13.82 6.91
CA ASN A 517 -38.47 12.58 6.34
C ASN A 517 -38.17 12.72 4.84
N ALA A 518 -39.02 13.43 4.09
CA ALA A 518 -38.77 13.74 2.67
C ALA A 518 -37.51 14.60 2.50
N ALA A 519 -37.31 15.60 3.36
CA ALA A 519 -36.10 16.43 3.36
C ALA A 519 -34.85 15.61 3.72
N SER A 520 -34.96 14.71 4.70
CA SER A 520 -33.86 13.82 5.11
C SER A 520 -33.47 12.85 3.99
N LEU A 521 -34.46 12.25 3.31
CA LEU A 521 -34.22 11.39 2.15
C LEU A 521 -33.57 12.16 1.00
N ALA A 522 -34.04 13.37 0.69
CA ALA A 522 -33.43 14.22 -0.32
C ALA A 522 -31.95 14.53 0.03
N GLY A 523 -31.66 14.78 1.31
CA GLY A 523 -30.30 14.95 1.81
C GLY A 523 -29.42 13.72 1.62
N ALA A 524 -29.91 12.53 2.00
CA ALA A 524 -29.19 11.26 1.82
C ALA A 524 -28.90 10.96 0.34
N VAL A 525 -29.90 11.10 -0.53
CA VAL A 525 -29.75 10.93 -1.99
C VAL A 525 -28.70 11.89 -2.56
N SER A 526 -28.65 13.11 -2.06
CA SER A 526 -27.66 14.11 -2.46
C SER A 526 -26.24 13.72 -2.02
N ALA A 527 -26.08 13.17 -0.81
CA ALA A 527 -24.81 12.67 -0.30
C ALA A 527 -24.32 11.47 -1.12
N ASP A 528 -25.18 10.47 -1.36
CA ASP A 528 -24.86 9.32 -2.21
C ASP A 528 -24.46 9.75 -3.63
N ALA A 529 -25.12 10.77 -4.20
CA ALA A 529 -24.75 11.31 -5.51
C ALA A 529 -23.36 11.97 -5.52
N GLN A 530 -22.96 12.61 -4.41
CA GLN A 530 -21.60 13.14 -4.24
C GLN A 530 -20.58 12.00 -4.12
N ASP A 531 -20.87 10.99 -3.31
CA ASP A 531 -19.97 9.84 -3.11
C ASP A 531 -19.77 9.05 -4.42
N ILE A 532 -20.84 8.82 -5.19
CA ILE A 532 -20.77 8.22 -6.53
C ILE A 532 -19.89 9.08 -7.46
N SER A 533 -20.06 10.41 -7.44
CA SER A 533 -19.27 11.31 -8.26
C SER A 533 -17.78 11.26 -7.89
N SER A 534 -17.46 11.20 -6.60
CA SER A 534 -16.08 11.05 -6.12
C SER A 534 -15.49 9.69 -6.53
N ALA A 535 -16.24 8.59 -6.40
CA ALA A 535 -15.79 7.27 -6.83
C ALA A 535 -15.50 7.22 -8.36
N LYS A 536 -16.37 7.82 -9.18
CA LYS A 536 -16.12 7.95 -10.64
C LYS A 536 -14.85 8.74 -10.95
N SER A 537 -14.58 9.82 -10.20
CA SER A 537 -13.37 10.62 -10.39
C SER A 537 -12.10 9.83 -10.03
N GLN A 538 -12.17 8.96 -9.04
CA GLN A 538 -11.08 8.03 -8.69
C GLN A 538 -10.88 6.95 -9.74
N ILE A 539 -11.95 6.38 -10.29
CA ILE A 539 -11.86 5.43 -11.42
C ILE A 539 -11.17 6.09 -12.61
N ALA A 540 -11.60 7.29 -13.00
CA ALA A 540 -10.96 8.03 -14.09
C ALA A 540 -9.46 8.30 -13.83
N SER A 541 -9.09 8.57 -12.58
CA SER A 541 -7.69 8.72 -12.19
C SER A 541 -6.92 7.40 -12.33
N ALA A 542 -7.52 6.27 -11.92
CA ALA A 542 -6.93 4.95 -12.07
C ALA A 542 -6.77 4.54 -13.55
N GLU A 543 -7.76 4.82 -14.40
CA GLU A 543 -7.67 4.62 -15.85
C GLU A 543 -6.50 5.40 -16.45
N SER A 544 -6.32 6.66 -16.02
CA SER A 544 -5.20 7.49 -16.46
C SER A 544 -3.85 6.90 -16.02
N SER A 545 -3.73 6.42 -14.78
CA SER A 545 -2.53 5.73 -14.30
C SER A 545 -2.22 4.44 -15.07
N VAL A 546 -3.24 3.63 -15.39
CA VAL A 546 -3.07 2.43 -16.21
C VAL A 546 -2.55 2.80 -17.60
N SER A 547 -3.09 3.86 -18.21
CA SER A 547 -2.60 4.36 -19.51
C SER A 547 -1.13 4.79 -19.44
N THR A 548 -0.69 5.46 -18.38
CA THR A 548 0.71 5.83 -18.17
C THR A 548 1.60 4.60 -18.08
N LEU A 549 1.24 3.60 -17.26
CA LEU A 549 2.00 2.36 -17.13
C LEU A 549 2.14 1.58 -18.45
N VAL A 550 1.11 1.58 -19.29
CA VAL A 550 1.20 0.99 -20.64
C VAL A 550 2.22 1.75 -21.48
N SER A 551 2.17 3.08 -21.47
CA SER A 551 3.08 3.91 -22.26
C SER A 551 4.55 3.79 -21.82
N GLU A 552 4.78 3.51 -20.53
CA GLU A 552 6.11 3.27 -19.95
C GLU A 552 6.60 1.81 -20.14
N GLY A 553 5.78 0.95 -20.77
CA GLY A 553 6.12 -0.45 -21.04
C GLY A 553 6.06 -1.36 -19.80
N VAL A 554 5.43 -0.91 -18.72
CA VAL A 554 5.32 -1.63 -17.45
C VAL A 554 4.26 -2.74 -17.52
N LEU A 555 3.10 -2.42 -18.07
CA LEU A 555 2.00 -3.37 -18.28
C LEU A 555 1.96 -3.83 -19.73
N THR A 556 1.68 -5.11 -19.96
CA THR A 556 1.32 -5.58 -21.31
C THR A 556 -0.08 -5.08 -21.69
N GLU A 557 -0.36 -5.00 -22.99
CA GLU A 557 -1.71 -4.65 -23.47
C GLU A 557 -2.78 -5.56 -22.87
N ASP A 558 -2.51 -6.87 -22.75
CA ASP A 558 -3.44 -7.84 -22.15
C ASP A 558 -3.72 -7.54 -20.67
N GLN A 559 -2.68 -7.20 -19.89
CA GLN A 559 -2.83 -6.86 -18.47
C GLN A 559 -3.60 -5.56 -18.28
N ALA A 560 -3.29 -4.54 -19.09
CA ALA A 560 -3.98 -3.26 -19.04
C ALA A 560 -5.44 -3.37 -19.47
N SER A 561 -5.72 -4.16 -20.52
CA SER A 561 -7.07 -4.40 -21.01
C SER A 561 -7.95 -5.08 -19.94
N ALA A 562 -7.40 -6.05 -19.19
CA ALA A 562 -8.09 -6.67 -18.07
C ALA A 562 -8.42 -5.67 -16.94
N ILE A 563 -7.49 -4.77 -16.59
CA ILE A 563 -7.71 -3.74 -15.56
C ILE A 563 -8.74 -2.71 -16.03
N LEU A 564 -8.61 -2.21 -17.26
CA LEU A 564 -9.53 -1.25 -17.85
C LEU A 564 -10.94 -1.82 -17.97
N SER A 565 -11.09 -3.10 -18.34
CA SER A 565 -12.40 -3.78 -18.35
C SER A 565 -13.03 -3.76 -16.96
N ALA A 566 -12.26 -4.09 -15.91
CA ALA A 566 -12.76 -4.07 -14.53
C ALA A 566 -13.14 -2.65 -14.06
N LEU A 567 -12.39 -1.62 -14.44
CA LEU A 567 -12.71 -0.22 -14.16
C LEU A 567 -13.97 0.25 -14.90
N ASN A 568 -14.17 -0.20 -16.14
CA ASN A 568 -15.36 0.13 -16.92
C ASN A 568 -16.63 -0.55 -16.38
N ASP A 569 -16.51 -1.81 -15.93
CA ASP A 569 -17.58 -2.54 -15.26
C ASP A 569 -17.97 -1.85 -13.94
N ALA A 570 -16.97 -1.36 -13.19
CA ALA A 570 -17.16 -0.55 -11.99
C ALA A 570 -17.90 0.77 -12.30
N ASN A 571 -17.47 1.50 -13.33
CA ASN A 571 -18.11 2.75 -13.72
C ASN A 571 -19.56 2.53 -14.19
N SER A 572 -19.81 1.46 -14.95
CA SER A 572 -21.16 1.08 -15.38
C SER A 572 -22.08 0.75 -14.19
N SER A 573 -21.53 0.08 -13.17
CA SER A 573 -22.25 -0.20 -11.92
C SER A 573 -22.60 1.08 -11.15
N LEU A 574 -21.69 2.06 -11.11
CA LEU A 574 -21.95 3.38 -10.52
C LEU A 574 -22.97 4.22 -11.31
N GLU A 575 -23.02 4.09 -12.64
CA GLU A 575 -24.08 4.71 -13.45
C GLU A 575 -25.45 4.07 -13.19
N HIS A 576 -25.50 2.75 -13.05
CA HIS A 576 -26.74 2.08 -12.70
C HIS A 576 -27.24 2.49 -11.31
N ALA A 577 -26.33 2.52 -10.34
CA ALA A 577 -26.55 3.01 -8.98
C ALA A 577 -27.14 4.43 -8.94
N SER A 578 -26.54 5.37 -9.69
CA SER A 578 -27.01 6.76 -9.72
C SER A 578 -28.41 6.87 -10.33
N ALA A 579 -28.69 6.12 -11.39
CA ALA A 579 -29.99 6.10 -12.07
C ALA A 579 -31.10 5.50 -11.20
N VAL A 580 -30.77 4.44 -10.44
CA VAL A 580 -31.67 3.82 -9.47
C VAL A 580 -31.96 4.78 -8.31
N ASN A 581 -30.92 5.43 -7.76
CA ASN A 581 -31.07 6.38 -6.66
C ASN A 581 -31.95 7.58 -7.06
N ALA A 582 -31.72 8.15 -8.25
CA ALA A 582 -32.52 9.25 -8.79
C ALA A 582 -33.99 8.86 -9.00
N ASN A 583 -34.26 7.73 -9.67
CA ASN A 583 -35.63 7.25 -9.92
C ASN A 583 -36.39 6.91 -8.63
N ALA A 584 -35.71 6.27 -7.68
CA ALA A 584 -36.32 5.88 -6.42
C ALA A 584 -36.63 7.10 -5.55
N SER A 585 -35.72 8.07 -5.50
CA SER A 585 -35.93 9.35 -4.82
C SER A 585 -37.12 10.12 -5.39
N GLU A 586 -37.26 10.21 -6.71
CA GLU A 586 -38.37 10.89 -7.37
C GLU A 586 -39.72 10.22 -7.03
N LYS A 587 -39.79 8.89 -7.12
CA LYS A 587 -40.99 8.12 -6.80
C LYS A 587 -41.39 8.22 -5.33
N VAL A 588 -40.42 8.10 -4.41
CA VAL A 588 -40.68 8.19 -2.97
C VAL A 588 -41.05 9.62 -2.58
N SER A 589 -40.38 10.64 -3.11
CA SER A 589 -40.73 12.05 -2.87
C SER A 589 -42.13 12.38 -3.39
N GLY A 590 -42.49 11.89 -4.57
CA GLY A 590 -43.85 12.03 -5.11
C GLY A 590 -44.91 11.36 -4.22
N ALA A 591 -44.61 10.17 -3.70
CA ALA A 591 -45.51 9.47 -2.78
C ALA A 591 -45.63 10.18 -1.43
N LEU A 592 -44.53 10.67 -0.85
CA LEU A 592 -44.51 11.44 0.40
C LEU A 592 -45.30 12.73 0.26
N ASN A 593 -45.18 13.45 -0.86
CA ASN A 593 -45.98 14.65 -1.13
C ASN A 593 -47.48 14.34 -1.20
N GLY A 594 -47.88 13.24 -1.87
CA GLY A 594 -49.27 12.79 -1.89
C GLY A 594 -49.79 12.45 -0.49
N PHE A 595 -48.96 11.85 0.35
CA PHE A 595 -49.28 11.53 1.74
C PHE A 595 -49.42 12.79 2.61
N ALA A 596 -48.55 13.79 2.42
CA ALA A 596 -48.64 15.08 3.09
C ALA A 596 -49.92 15.85 2.71
N SER A 597 -50.29 15.85 1.42
CA SER A 597 -51.56 16.42 0.97
C SER A 597 -52.78 15.72 1.60
N ALA A 598 -52.77 14.38 1.63
CA ALA A 598 -53.84 13.60 2.24
C ALA A 598 -53.94 13.81 3.76
N ALA A 599 -52.81 13.96 4.46
CA ALA A 599 -52.78 14.34 5.88
C ALA A 599 -53.37 15.75 6.10
N GLY A 600 -53.12 16.68 5.17
CA GLY A 600 -53.75 18.00 5.17
C GLY A 600 -55.28 17.94 4.97
N GLN A 601 -55.77 17.09 4.07
CA GLN A 601 -57.22 16.86 3.89
C GLN A 601 -57.83 16.19 5.13
N LEU A 602 -57.14 15.24 5.76
CA LEU A 602 -57.58 14.60 7.00
C LEU A 602 -57.76 15.63 8.12
N LYS A 603 -56.79 16.53 8.28
CA LYS A 603 -56.88 17.66 9.22
C LYS A 603 -58.10 18.53 8.90
N GLY A 604 -58.29 18.90 7.63
CA GLY A 604 -59.43 19.70 7.19
C GLY A 604 -60.79 19.02 7.48
N GLY A 605 -60.89 17.71 7.25
CA GLY A 605 -62.07 16.92 7.58
C GLY A 605 -62.33 16.84 9.09
N ALA A 606 -61.29 16.66 9.90
CA ALA A 606 -61.41 16.69 11.36
C ALA A 606 -61.86 18.06 11.89
N ASP A 607 -61.33 19.16 11.33
CA ASP A 607 -61.73 20.54 11.69
C ASP A 607 -63.20 20.82 11.31
N GLN A 608 -63.65 20.35 10.14
CA GLN A 608 -65.05 20.43 9.71
C GLN A 608 -65.97 19.63 10.64
N LEU A 609 -65.56 18.42 11.01
CA LEU A 609 -66.32 17.56 11.90
C LEU A 609 -66.41 18.14 13.32
N ALA A 610 -65.34 18.78 13.81
CA ALA A 610 -65.32 19.45 15.11
C ALA A 610 -66.32 20.62 15.13
N SER A 611 -66.34 21.37 14.02
CA SER A 611 -67.33 22.43 13.81
C SER A 611 -68.74 21.85 13.77
N GLY A 612 -68.97 20.76 13.04
CA GLY A 612 -70.25 20.04 13.00
C GLY A 612 -70.73 19.59 14.38
N ALA A 613 -69.83 19.04 15.20
CA ALA A 613 -70.13 18.58 16.55
C ALA A 613 -70.51 19.73 17.48
N SER A 614 -69.85 20.89 17.36
CA SER A 614 -70.21 22.10 18.11
C SER A 614 -71.62 22.59 17.74
N ASN A 615 -71.94 22.66 16.43
CA ASN A 615 -73.27 23.06 15.99
C ASN A 615 -74.35 22.05 16.41
N LEU A 616 -74.02 20.76 16.42
CA LEU A 616 -74.90 19.72 16.93
C LEU A 616 -75.19 19.91 18.43
N LYS A 617 -74.16 20.20 19.24
CA LYS A 617 -74.28 20.50 20.67
C LYS A 617 -75.21 21.69 20.92
N GLU A 618 -75.06 22.76 20.13
CA GLU A 618 -75.93 23.94 20.18
C GLU A 618 -77.39 23.62 19.80
N GLY A 619 -77.59 22.82 18.74
CA GLY A 619 -78.91 22.36 18.31
C GLY A 619 -79.60 21.48 19.36
N ILE A 620 -78.87 20.55 19.98
CA ILE A 620 -79.38 19.72 21.09
C ILE A 620 -79.74 20.59 22.29
N GLY A 621 -78.92 21.59 22.65
CA GLY A 621 -79.22 22.51 23.75
C GLY A 621 -80.50 23.34 23.51
N SER A 622 -80.70 23.78 22.27
CA SER A 622 -81.92 24.49 21.85
C SER A 622 -83.14 23.58 21.96
N LEU A 623 -83.00 22.31 21.55
CA LEU A 623 -84.06 21.33 21.62
C LEU A 623 -84.39 20.89 23.06
N GLN A 624 -83.41 20.76 23.94
CA GLN A 624 -83.62 20.53 25.37
C GLN A 624 -84.41 21.67 26.01
N SER A 625 -84.14 22.92 25.60
CA SER A 625 -84.89 24.10 26.04
C SER A 625 -86.35 24.05 25.55
N GLY A 626 -86.57 23.71 24.28
CA GLY A 626 -87.91 23.51 23.72
C GLY A 626 -88.67 22.36 24.38
N MET A 627 -88.00 21.26 24.71
CA MET A 627 -88.60 20.12 25.42
C MET A 627 -89.00 20.49 26.85
N SER A 628 -88.18 21.31 27.53
CA SER A 628 -88.51 21.83 28.86
C SER A 628 -89.74 22.73 28.81
N ALA A 629 -89.86 23.58 27.79
CA ALA A 629 -91.05 24.39 27.55
C ALA A 629 -92.29 23.53 27.23
N LEU A 630 -92.16 22.48 26.40
CA LEU A 630 -93.23 21.52 26.14
C LEU A 630 -93.70 20.82 27.43
N SER A 631 -92.77 20.28 28.22
CA SER A 631 -93.09 19.62 29.48
C SER A 631 -93.80 20.58 30.46
N SER A 632 -93.39 21.84 30.52
CA SER A 632 -94.08 22.86 31.31
C SER A 632 -95.48 23.15 30.78
N GLY A 633 -95.65 23.27 29.45
CA GLY A 633 -96.94 23.51 28.81
C GLY A 633 -97.92 22.36 28.99
N LEU A 634 -97.44 21.11 28.86
CA LEU A 634 -98.22 19.90 29.18
C LEU A 634 -98.63 19.87 30.65
N GLY A 635 -97.74 20.26 31.57
CA GLY A 635 -98.06 20.39 32.99
C GLY A 635 -99.17 21.43 33.25
N THR A 636 -99.09 22.62 32.62
CA THR A 636 -100.15 23.63 32.70
C THR A 636 -101.47 23.13 32.10
N LEU A 637 -101.42 22.46 30.95
CA LEU A 637 -102.60 21.91 30.29
C LEU A 637 -103.26 20.80 31.14
N SER A 638 -102.46 19.94 31.77
CA SER A 638 -102.93 18.90 32.70
C SER A 638 -103.64 19.52 33.90
N ALA A 639 -103.06 20.57 34.47
CA ALA A 639 -103.68 21.33 35.57
C ALA A 639 -104.99 22.01 35.13
N GLY A 640 -105.01 22.63 33.94
CA GLY A 640 -106.19 23.28 33.38
C GLY A 640 -107.32 22.31 33.05
N ALA A 641 -107.00 21.14 32.48
CA ALA A 641 -107.96 20.06 32.23
C ALA A 641 -108.55 19.50 33.54
N SER A 642 -107.70 19.34 34.56
CA SER A 642 -108.14 18.89 35.89
C SER A 642 -109.06 19.91 36.57
N GLU A 643 -108.72 21.21 36.49
CA GLU A 643 -109.53 22.29 37.05
C GLU A 643 -110.85 22.47 36.27
N MET A 644 -110.86 22.30 34.95
CA MET A 644 -112.08 22.26 34.14
C MET A 644 -112.97 21.09 34.55
N LYS A 645 -112.42 19.86 34.62
CA LYS A 645 -113.21 18.68 35.02
C LYS A 645 -113.87 18.88 36.38
N LYS A 646 -113.14 19.50 37.32
CA LYS A 646 -113.64 19.86 38.64
C LYS A 646 -114.72 20.96 38.58
N SER A 647 -114.42 22.12 38.00
CA SER A 647 -115.33 23.28 37.95
C SER A 647 -116.60 23.00 37.14
N ALA A 648 -116.47 22.29 36.02
CA ALA A 648 -117.60 21.86 35.22
C ALA A 648 -118.43 20.79 35.93
N GLY A 649 -117.80 19.85 36.64
CA GLY A 649 -118.48 18.86 37.48
C GLY A 649 -119.27 19.52 38.62
N GLU A 650 -118.66 20.49 39.31
CA GLU A 650 -119.30 21.29 40.36
C GLU A 650 -120.47 22.12 39.80
N GLY A 651 -120.26 22.81 38.67
CA GLY A 651 -121.30 23.58 37.99
C GLY A 651 -122.45 22.73 37.46
N LEU A 652 -122.18 21.54 36.90
CA LEU A 652 -123.21 20.59 36.47
C LEU A 652 -123.97 20.00 37.64
N SER A 653 -123.30 19.72 38.76
CA SER A 653 -123.94 19.27 39.99
C SER A 653 -124.90 20.35 40.50
N GLN A 654 -124.45 21.61 40.58
CA GLN A 654 -125.28 22.75 40.97
C GLN A 654 -126.46 22.96 40.01
N LEU A 655 -126.25 22.81 38.70
CA LEU A 655 -127.32 22.86 37.70
C LEU A 655 -128.34 21.74 37.92
N THR A 656 -127.88 20.51 38.17
CA THR A 656 -128.74 19.34 38.41
C THR A 656 -129.53 19.49 39.72
N ASP A 657 -128.89 20.02 40.76
CA ASP A 657 -129.51 20.33 42.05
C ASP A 657 -130.54 21.45 41.89
N GLY A 658 -130.22 22.52 41.15
CA GLY A 658 -131.14 23.61 40.83
C GLY A 658 -132.36 23.13 40.04
N ILE A 659 -132.15 22.32 39.00
CA ILE A 659 -133.25 21.68 38.24
C ILE A 659 -134.11 20.82 39.17
N SER A 660 -133.49 20.05 40.07
CA SER A 660 -134.21 19.22 41.04
C SER A 660 -135.02 20.06 42.04
N GLN A 661 -134.47 21.18 42.52
CA GLN A 661 -135.17 22.13 43.38
C GLN A 661 -136.36 22.77 42.66
N VAL A 662 -136.20 23.16 41.40
CA VAL A 662 -137.28 23.73 40.59
C VAL A 662 -138.35 22.67 40.28
N LYS A 663 -137.97 21.44 39.96
CA LYS A 663 -138.88 20.30 39.77
C LYS A 663 -139.66 19.96 41.04
N ASN A 664 -139.00 20.02 42.19
CA ASN A 664 -139.65 19.83 43.50
C ASN A 664 -140.59 21.01 43.82
N GLY A 665 -140.22 22.22 43.44
CA GLY A 665 -141.06 23.41 43.50
C GLY A 665 -142.31 23.29 42.62
N THR A 666 -142.16 22.89 41.34
CA THR A 666 -143.29 22.65 40.43
C THR A 666 -144.17 21.48 40.86
N SER A 667 -143.58 20.44 41.46
CA SER A 667 -144.33 19.32 42.04
C SER A 667 -145.12 19.75 43.28
N SER A 668 -144.55 20.62 44.12
CA SER A 668 -145.26 21.20 45.28
C SER A 668 -146.42 22.10 44.86
N LEU A 669 -146.39 22.68 43.65
CA LEU A 669 -147.52 23.44 43.07
C LEU A 669 -148.72 22.56 42.66
N LYS A 670 -148.58 21.23 42.61
CA LYS A 670 -149.66 20.29 42.27
C LYS A 670 -150.52 19.87 43.47
N ASP A 671 -150.19 20.32 44.70
CA ASP A 671 -150.95 20.02 45.92
C ASP A 671 -151.99 21.13 46.23
N GLU A 672 -153.27 20.75 46.37
CA GLU A 672 -154.43 21.65 46.25
C GLU A 672 -154.66 22.63 47.44
N ASN A 673 -153.89 22.56 48.54
CA ASN A 673 -154.26 23.26 49.79
C ASN A 673 -153.37 24.41 50.29
N THR A 674 -152.33 24.88 49.58
CA THR A 674 -151.52 26.05 50.04
C THR A 674 -150.97 26.97 48.91
N GLY A 675 -151.72 27.10 47.80
CA GLY A 675 -151.25 27.65 46.51
C GLY A 675 -150.46 28.98 46.52
N ILE A 676 -150.80 29.99 47.33
CA ILE A 676 -150.11 31.31 47.28
C ILE A 676 -148.76 31.31 48.03
N GLY A 677 -148.68 30.66 49.20
CA GLY A 677 -147.42 30.49 49.93
C GLY A 677 -146.45 29.55 49.21
N LEU A 678 -146.99 28.52 48.57
CA LEU A 678 -146.25 27.59 47.71
C LEU A 678 -145.76 28.25 46.43
N LEU A 679 -146.54 29.14 45.81
CA LEU A 679 -146.11 29.85 44.60
C LEU A 679 -145.00 30.86 44.89
N LYS A 680 -145.03 31.53 46.05
CA LYS A 680 -143.91 32.37 46.52
C LYS A 680 -142.63 31.55 46.78
N ASN A 681 -142.76 30.36 47.36
CA ASN A 681 -141.62 29.47 47.58
C ASN A 681 -141.09 28.86 46.28
N GLY A 682 -141.96 28.42 45.36
CA GLY A 682 -141.57 27.87 44.06
C GLY A 682 -140.92 28.91 43.14
N THR A 683 -141.43 30.15 43.12
CA THR A 683 -140.78 31.27 42.39
C THR A 683 -139.44 31.67 43.02
N LYS A 684 -139.33 31.63 44.36
CA LYS A 684 -138.06 31.81 45.05
C LYS A 684 -137.06 30.69 44.73
N GLN A 685 -137.50 29.44 44.72
CA GLN A 685 -136.67 28.28 44.34
C GLN A 685 -136.24 28.36 42.86
N LEU A 686 -137.12 28.83 41.96
CA LEU A 686 -136.76 29.10 40.57
C LEU A 686 -135.72 30.22 40.46
N GLN A 687 -135.90 31.32 41.18
CA GLN A 687 -134.94 32.42 41.23
C GLN A 687 -133.58 31.99 41.80
N ASP A 688 -133.59 31.17 42.85
CA ASP A 688 -132.37 30.66 43.47
C ASP A 688 -131.68 29.61 42.55
N GLY A 689 -132.44 28.77 41.84
CA GLY A 689 -131.93 27.82 40.86
C GLY A 689 -131.36 28.46 39.60
N THR A 690 -131.96 29.54 39.08
CA THR A 690 -131.40 30.29 37.93
C THR A 690 -130.12 31.03 38.31
N LYS A 691 -129.99 31.48 39.57
CA LYS A 691 -128.73 32.05 40.10
C LYS A 691 -127.63 31.00 40.20
N GLN A 692 -127.95 29.79 40.67
CA GLN A 692 -127.02 28.66 40.71
C GLN A 692 -126.58 28.25 39.30
N MET A 693 -127.51 28.18 38.34
CA MET A 693 -127.18 27.92 36.93
C MET A 693 -126.26 28.99 36.36
N ALA A 694 -126.52 30.28 36.61
CA ALA A 694 -125.67 31.36 36.17
C ALA A 694 -124.24 31.25 36.76
N GLU A 695 -124.12 30.88 38.03
CA GLU A 695 -122.81 30.68 38.67
C GLU A 695 -122.07 29.47 38.10
N GLY A 696 -122.75 28.34 37.90
CA GLY A 696 -122.16 27.17 37.24
C GLY A 696 -121.69 27.46 35.81
N THR A 697 -122.43 28.27 35.05
CA THR A 697 -121.99 28.70 33.70
C THR A 697 -120.75 29.60 33.75
N LYS A 698 -120.60 30.46 34.77
CA LYS A 698 -119.38 31.26 34.95
C LYS A 698 -118.18 30.39 35.27
N GLN A 699 -118.35 29.38 36.13
CA GLN A 699 -117.29 28.42 36.49
C GLN A 699 -116.86 27.60 35.27
N LEU A 700 -117.81 27.12 34.46
CA LEU A 700 -117.52 26.42 33.20
C LEU A 700 -116.78 27.32 32.19
N ALA A 701 -117.20 28.58 32.05
CA ALA A 701 -116.54 29.54 31.17
C ALA A 701 -115.11 29.87 31.63
N ALA A 702 -114.88 29.94 32.95
CA ALA A 702 -113.54 30.12 33.52
C ALA A 702 -112.65 28.90 33.26
N GLY A 703 -113.16 27.68 33.47
CA GLY A 703 -112.45 26.44 33.13
C GLY A 703 -112.12 26.33 31.64
N ALA A 704 -113.05 26.72 30.76
CA ALA A 704 -112.81 26.82 29.31
C ALA A 704 -111.72 27.83 28.96
N GLY A 705 -111.67 28.97 29.65
CA GLY A 705 -110.58 29.94 29.51
C GLY A 705 -109.22 29.38 29.93
N SER A 706 -109.14 28.71 31.09
CA SER A 706 -107.89 28.10 31.55
C SER A 706 -107.40 26.97 30.65
N LEU A 707 -108.32 26.19 30.06
CA LEU A 707 -107.96 25.14 29.09
C LEU A 707 -107.48 25.72 27.76
N ASP A 708 -108.12 26.80 27.27
CA ASP A 708 -107.67 27.55 26.09
C ASP A 708 -106.27 28.14 26.28
N ASP A 709 -106.00 28.73 27.45
CA ASP A 709 -104.67 29.25 27.80
C ASP A 709 -103.63 28.12 27.85
N GLY A 710 -103.98 26.97 28.43
CA GLY A 710 -103.13 25.78 28.42
C GLY A 710 -102.85 25.23 27.01
N ALA A 711 -103.86 25.22 26.14
CA ALA A 711 -103.74 24.78 24.76
C ALA A 711 -102.82 25.71 23.95
N LYS A 712 -102.94 27.03 24.14
CA LYS A 712 -102.03 28.04 23.53
C LYS A 712 -100.60 27.92 24.04
N GLN A 713 -100.40 27.62 25.33
CA GLN A 713 -99.06 27.37 25.86
C GLN A 713 -98.44 26.08 25.27
N LEU A 714 -99.24 25.02 25.10
CA LEU A 714 -98.81 23.79 24.43
C LEU A 714 -98.46 24.06 22.96
N GLU A 715 -99.25 24.88 22.27
CA GLU A 715 -99.00 25.32 20.89
C GLU A 715 -97.65 26.07 20.77
N ALA A 716 -97.37 27.01 21.69
CA ALA A 716 -96.09 27.72 21.74
C ALA A 716 -94.90 26.82 22.08
N GLY A 717 -95.09 25.86 23.00
CA GLY A 717 -94.06 24.88 23.38
C GLY A 717 -93.72 23.93 22.24
N THR A 718 -94.72 23.43 21.52
CA THR A 718 -94.53 22.56 20.34
C THR A 718 -93.88 23.28 19.16
N ASN A 719 -94.18 24.57 18.95
CA ASN A 719 -93.44 25.40 17.99
C ASN A 719 -91.96 25.53 18.34
N SER A 720 -91.66 25.81 19.62
CA SER A 720 -90.28 25.90 20.11
C SER A 720 -89.54 24.56 19.96
N LEU A 721 -90.22 23.45 20.22
CA LEU A 721 -89.70 22.10 20.01
C LEU A 721 -89.42 21.81 18.52
N ASN A 722 -90.31 22.23 17.63
CA ASN A 722 -90.15 22.06 16.19
C ASN A 722 -88.92 22.83 15.65
N GLU A 723 -88.72 24.07 16.10
CA GLU A 723 -87.52 24.86 15.74
C GLU A 723 -86.23 24.25 16.29
N GLY A 724 -86.28 23.68 17.50
CA GLY A 724 -85.19 22.87 18.06
C GLY A 724 -84.89 21.63 17.21
N ALA A 725 -85.93 20.94 16.71
CA ALA A 725 -85.77 19.71 15.92
C ALA A 725 -85.18 20.01 14.53
N LYS A 726 -85.57 21.13 13.92
CA LYS A 726 -84.95 21.64 12.69
C LYS A 726 -83.47 21.99 12.90
N SER A 727 -83.15 22.64 14.01
CA SER A 727 -81.77 22.99 14.38
C SER A 727 -80.91 21.75 14.61
N LEU A 728 -81.46 20.73 15.29
CA LEU A 728 -80.83 19.42 15.46
C LEU A 728 -80.56 18.73 14.11
N SER A 729 -81.55 18.70 13.21
CA SER A 729 -81.40 18.11 11.87
C SER A 729 -80.34 18.82 11.02
N ALA A 730 -80.26 20.15 11.12
CA ALA A 730 -79.23 20.94 10.46
C ALA A 730 -77.83 20.65 11.04
N GLY A 731 -77.70 20.56 12.37
CA GLY A 731 -76.46 20.18 13.05
C GLY A 731 -76.00 18.76 12.68
N ALA A 732 -76.92 17.80 12.68
CA ALA A 732 -76.67 16.42 12.27
C ALA A 732 -76.25 16.32 10.81
N SER A 733 -76.85 17.10 9.90
CA SER A 733 -76.45 17.15 8.49
C SER A 733 -75.03 17.72 8.31
N ARG A 734 -74.67 18.78 9.05
CA ARG A 734 -73.30 19.32 9.00
C ARG A 734 -72.26 18.35 9.56
N LEU A 735 -72.62 17.59 10.59
CA LEU A 735 -71.77 16.53 11.14
C LEU A 735 -71.62 15.37 10.14
N ASP A 736 -72.69 14.99 9.44
CA ASP A 736 -72.69 14.00 8.37
C ASP A 736 -71.79 14.42 7.19
N ASP A 737 -71.90 15.68 6.74
CA ASP A 737 -71.03 16.25 5.72
C ASP A 737 -69.55 16.21 6.15
N GLY A 738 -69.25 16.59 7.40
CA GLY A 738 -67.91 16.52 7.98
C GLY A 738 -67.37 15.08 8.05
N ALA A 739 -68.22 14.11 8.41
CA ALA A 739 -67.86 12.69 8.44
C ALA A 739 -67.59 12.16 7.03
N GLY A 740 -68.36 12.62 6.03
CA GLY A 740 -68.11 12.33 4.61
C GLY A 740 -66.78 12.91 4.09
N SER A 741 -66.44 14.14 4.47
CA SER A 741 -65.13 14.75 4.16
C SER A 741 -63.99 13.98 4.81
N LEU A 742 -64.12 13.60 6.09
CA LEU A 742 -63.13 12.80 6.83
C LEU A 742 -62.92 11.44 6.17
N GLN A 743 -64.01 10.74 5.84
CA GLN A 743 -63.98 9.44 5.14
C GLN A 743 -63.28 9.56 3.78
N SER A 744 -63.55 10.63 3.03
CA SER A 744 -62.91 10.89 1.73
C SER A 744 -61.40 11.10 1.87
N GLY A 745 -60.98 11.93 2.84
CA GLY A 745 -59.56 12.14 3.16
C GLY A 745 -58.86 10.85 3.62
N LEU A 746 -59.54 10.01 4.42
CA LEU A 746 -59.02 8.70 4.84
C LEU A 746 -58.86 7.71 3.69
N ASN A 747 -59.79 7.68 2.74
CA ASN A 747 -59.67 6.87 1.54
C ASN A 747 -58.49 7.32 0.65
N GLU A 748 -58.30 8.62 0.51
CA GLU A 748 -57.17 9.18 -0.25
C GLU A 748 -55.83 8.88 0.45
N LEU A 749 -55.78 9.01 1.77
CA LEU A 749 -54.61 8.66 2.59
C LEU A 749 -54.29 7.16 2.50
N HIS A 750 -55.29 6.28 2.59
CA HIS A 750 -55.11 4.84 2.42
C HIS A 750 -54.59 4.48 1.02
N SER A 751 -55.14 5.09 -0.04
CA SER A 751 -54.67 4.91 -1.42
C SER A 751 -53.21 5.35 -1.60
N ASN A 752 -52.86 6.52 -1.06
CA ASN A 752 -51.48 7.03 -1.10
C ASN A 752 -50.53 6.20 -0.22
N THR A 753 -51.03 5.52 0.81
CA THR A 753 -50.26 4.53 1.57
C THR A 753 -49.89 3.32 0.73
N GLY A 754 -50.78 2.84 -0.14
CA GLY A 754 -50.46 1.82 -1.14
C GLY A 754 -49.36 2.28 -2.11
N LYS A 755 -49.45 3.51 -2.62
CA LYS A 755 -48.42 4.09 -3.52
C LYS A 755 -47.08 4.27 -2.82
N LEU A 756 -47.10 4.76 -1.57
CA LEU A 756 -45.89 4.93 -0.76
C LEU A 756 -45.25 3.57 -0.46
N THR A 757 -46.03 2.55 -0.12
CA THR A 757 -45.53 1.18 0.06
C THR A 757 -44.81 0.69 -1.20
N ALA A 758 -45.41 0.88 -2.38
CA ALA A 758 -44.78 0.50 -3.65
C ALA A 758 -43.51 1.31 -3.97
N GLY A 759 -43.50 2.60 -3.65
CA GLY A 759 -42.33 3.47 -3.79
C GLY A 759 -41.18 3.08 -2.84
N VAL A 760 -41.49 2.82 -1.58
CA VAL A 760 -40.53 2.35 -0.56
C VAL A 760 -39.99 0.97 -0.94
N GLN A 761 -40.82 0.06 -1.45
CA GLN A 761 -40.35 -1.23 -1.97
C GLN A 761 -39.37 -1.04 -3.14
N SER A 762 -39.70 -0.14 -4.09
CA SER A 762 -38.81 0.17 -5.22
C SER A 762 -37.47 0.77 -4.75
N LEU A 763 -37.50 1.65 -3.74
CA LEU A 763 -36.30 2.22 -3.15
C LEU A 763 -35.50 1.16 -2.37
N SER A 764 -36.16 0.26 -1.65
CA SER A 764 -35.51 -0.84 -0.94
C SER A 764 -34.82 -1.81 -1.90
N ASP A 765 -35.49 -2.19 -2.98
CA ASP A 765 -34.93 -3.02 -4.04
C ASP A 765 -33.73 -2.32 -4.70
N GLY A 766 -33.83 -1.02 -4.95
CA GLY A 766 -32.76 -0.20 -5.50
C GLY A 766 -31.57 -0.03 -4.55
N ALA A 767 -31.81 0.22 -3.27
CA ALA A 767 -30.79 0.30 -2.23
C ALA A 767 -30.08 -1.06 -2.06
N LYS A 768 -30.82 -2.17 -2.18
CA LYS A 768 -30.22 -3.50 -2.22
C LYS A 768 -29.31 -3.68 -3.43
N GLN A 769 -29.74 -3.27 -4.63
CA GLN A 769 -28.90 -3.34 -5.83
C GLN A 769 -27.63 -2.48 -5.69
N LEU A 770 -27.77 -1.27 -5.12
CA LEU A 770 -26.65 -0.39 -4.82
C LEU A 770 -25.68 -1.04 -3.83
N ALA A 771 -26.18 -1.63 -2.76
CA ALA A 771 -25.37 -2.33 -1.77
C ALA A 771 -24.63 -3.53 -2.39
N ASP A 772 -25.35 -4.37 -3.15
CA ASP A 772 -24.76 -5.52 -3.85
C ASP A 772 -23.67 -5.06 -4.85
N GLY A 773 -23.89 -3.95 -5.57
CA GLY A 773 -22.92 -3.37 -6.52
C GLY A 773 -21.72 -2.70 -5.84
N ALA A 774 -21.94 -2.01 -4.72
CA ALA A 774 -20.88 -1.41 -3.92
C ALA A 774 -20.00 -2.49 -3.27
N ASP A 775 -20.60 -3.59 -2.77
CA ASP A 775 -19.87 -4.75 -2.27
C ASP A 775 -19.04 -5.41 -3.39
N ALA A 776 -19.59 -5.53 -4.61
CA ALA A 776 -18.84 -6.05 -5.76
C ALA A 776 -17.64 -5.16 -6.10
N LEU A 777 -17.83 -3.83 -6.09
CA LEU A 777 -16.78 -2.86 -6.35
C LEU A 777 -15.69 -2.88 -5.27
N ASP A 778 -16.10 -2.93 -4.00
CA ASP A 778 -15.23 -3.05 -2.84
C ASP A 778 -14.35 -4.31 -2.92
N ASN A 779 -14.92 -5.44 -3.36
CA ASN A 779 -14.19 -6.68 -3.64
C ASN A 779 -13.24 -6.56 -4.86
N GLY A 780 -13.65 -5.86 -5.91
CA GLY A 780 -12.82 -5.55 -7.08
C GLY A 780 -11.61 -4.69 -6.72
N ALA A 781 -11.81 -3.62 -5.94
CA ALA A 781 -10.74 -2.76 -5.43
C ALA A 781 -9.75 -3.54 -4.54
N ALA A 782 -10.25 -4.46 -3.71
CA ALA A 782 -9.39 -5.35 -2.92
C ALA A 782 -8.53 -6.27 -3.80
N SER A 783 -9.11 -6.80 -4.87
CA SER A 783 -8.42 -7.67 -5.83
C SER A 783 -7.35 -6.91 -6.62
N LEU A 784 -7.67 -5.69 -7.08
CA LEU A 784 -6.72 -4.79 -7.75
C LEU A 784 -5.54 -4.47 -6.83
N LYS A 785 -5.80 -4.07 -5.58
CA LYS A 785 -4.77 -3.80 -4.57
C LYS A 785 -3.86 -5.02 -4.37
N ALA A 786 -4.43 -6.22 -4.28
CA ALA A 786 -3.66 -7.45 -4.14
C ALA A 786 -2.77 -7.72 -5.38
N GLY A 787 -3.29 -7.45 -6.59
CA GLY A 787 -2.53 -7.55 -7.84
C GLY A 787 -1.35 -6.58 -7.89
N ILE A 788 -1.59 -5.30 -7.57
CA ILE A 788 -0.54 -4.27 -7.49
C ILE A 788 0.52 -4.64 -6.45
N GLY A 789 0.12 -5.15 -5.28
CA GLY A 789 1.07 -5.61 -4.26
C GLY A 789 2.02 -6.72 -4.77
N LYS A 790 1.51 -7.65 -5.58
CA LYS A 790 2.36 -8.67 -6.24
C LYS A 790 3.31 -8.05 -7.26
N ALA A 791 2.81 -7.16 -8.11
CA ALA A 791 3.63 -6.46 -9.11
C ALA A 791 4.73 -5.63 -8.45
N TYR A 792 4.42 -4.89 -7.38
CA TYR A 792 5.36 -4.12 -6.59
C TYR A 792 6.48 -5.02 -6.02
N THR A 793 6.11 -6.16 -5.44
CA THR A 793 7.08 -7.13 -4.89
C THR A 793 8.00 -7.69 -6.00
N GLY A 794 7.43 -7.96 -7.18
CA GLY A 794 8.20 -8.38 -8.36
C GLY A 794 9.17 -7.31 -8.85
N ALA A 795 8.72 -6.06 -8.96
CA ALA A 795 9.54 -4.92 -9.33
C ALA A 795 10.67 -4.67 -8.32
N ASP A 796 10.40 -4.78 -7.01
CA ASP A 796 11.42 -4.66 -5.96
C ASP A 796 12.49 -5.75 -6.06
N THR A 797 12.08 -6.99 -6.36
CA THR A 797 13.00 -8.11 -6.59
C THR A 797 13.86 -7.87 -7.83
N LEU A 798 13.25 -7.42 -8.93
CA LEU A 798 13.96 -7.09 -10.17
C LEU A 798 14.96 -5.95 -9.96
N ASN A 799 14.57 -4.90 -9.24
CA ASN A 799 15.43 -3.78 -8.89
C ASN A 799 16.63 -4.22 -8.04
N THR A 800 16.40 -5.09 -7.05
CA THR A 800 17.49 -5.69 -6.25
C THR A 800 18.45 -6.51 -7.11
N GLY A 801 17.93 -7.26 -8.09
CA GLY A 801 18.74 -8.01 -9.06
C GLY A 801 19.55 -7.10 -9.99
N ALA A 802 18.95 -6.02 -10.49
CA ALA A 802 19.62 -5.03 -11.32
C ALA A 802 20.73 -4.31 -10.54
N ASP A 803 20.51 -3.98 -9.26
CA ASP A 803 21.52 -3.46 -8.33
C ASP A 803 22.72 -4.38 -8.20
N ALA A 804 22.47 -5.68 -7.99
CA ALA A 804 23.51 -6.69 -7.87
C ALA A 804 24.30 -6.86 -9.17
N LEU A 805 23.60 -6.90 -10.31
CA LEU A 805 24.22 -7.00 -11.64
C LEU A 805 25.09 -5.78 -11.94
N ASN A 806 24.58 -4.57 -11.69
CA ASN A 806 25.33 -3.33 -11.87
C ASN A 806 26.60 -3.29 -10.98
N THR A 807 26.46 -3.73 -9.72
CA THR A 807 27.61 -3.87 -8.82
C THR A 807 28.64 -4.86 -9.35
N GLY A 808 28.20 -5.99 -9.91
CA GLY A 808 29.07 -7.00 -10.53
C GLY A 808 29.77 -6.48 -11.79
N ALA A 809 29.05 -5.78 -12.68
CA ALA A 809 29.60 -5.15 -13.87
C ALA A 809 30.64 -4.08 -13.51
N GLY A 810 30.40 -3.30 -12.44
CA GLY A 810 31.36 -2.32 -11.94
C GLY A 810 32.67 -2.97 -11.48
N LYS A 811 32.58 -4.05 -10.69
CA LYS A 811 33.77 -4.82 -10.27
C LYS A 811 34.52 -5.43 -11.45
N LEU A 812 33.80 -5.95 -12.45
CA LEU A 812 34.40 -6.49 -13.68
C LEU A 812 35.14 -5.39 -14.44
N HIS A 813 34.52 -4.22 -14.62
CA HIS A 813 35.12 -3.07 -15.29
C HIS A 813 36.39 -2.59 -14.56
N GLU A 814 36.36 -2.48 -13.22
CA GLU A 814 37.54 -2.14 -12.40
C GLU A 814 38.66 -3.18 -12.55
N GLY A 815 38.32 -4.47 -12.53
CA GLY A 815 39.27 -5.56 -12.73
C GLY A 815 39.92 -5.54 -14.10
N ILE A 816 39.14 -5.30 -15.16
CA ILE A 816 39.65 -5.15 -16.53
C ILE A 816 40.50 -3.88 -16.63
N GLY A 817 40.12 -2.79 -15.97
CA GLY A 817 40.95 -1.59 -15.87
C GLY A 817 42.33 -1.89 -15.29
N THR A 818 42.38 -2.71 -14.23
CA THR A 818 43.65 -3.16 -13.62
C THR A 818 44.48 -4.03 -14.57
N LEU A 819 43.83 -4.94 -15.32
CA LEU A 819 44.49 -5.77 -16.33
C LEU A 819 45.07 -4.91 -17.47
N ASP A 820 44.29 -3.94 -17.95
CA ASP A 820 44.66 -3.03 -19.01
C ASP A 820 45.89 -2.17 -18.64
N ASP A 821 45.89 -1.63 -17.41
CA ASP A 821 47.04 -0.92 -16.86
C ASP A 821 48.28 -1.83 -16.72
N GLY A 822 48.06 -3.10 -16.35
CA GLY A 822 49.11 -4.13 -16.30
C GLY A 822 49.71 -4.43 -17.68
N MET A 823 48.88 -4.52 -18.72
CA MET A 823 49.35 -4.73 -20.09
C MET A 823 50.07 -3.53 -20.66
N LEU A 824 49.67 -2.31 -20.29
CA LEU A 824 50.43 -1.12 -20.64
C LEU A 824 51.84 -1.17 -20.06
N LYS A 825 51.98 -1.59 -18.79
CA LYS A 825 53.30 -1.79 -18.16
C LYS A 825 54.13 -2.87 -18.84
N LEU A 826 53.51 -4.02 -19.19
CA LEU A 826 54.21 -5.11 -19.88
C LEU A 826 54.69 -4.67 -21.28
N MET A 827 53.82 -4.03 -22.06
CA MET A 827 54.15 -3.52 -23.39
C MET A 827 55.33 -2.54 -23.31
N ASN A 828 55.26 -1.55 -22.41
CA ASN A 828 56.34 -0.59 -22.20
C ASN A 828 57.64 -1.28 -21.75
N GLY A 829 57.56 -2.28 -20.87
CA GLY A 829 58.71 -3.07 -20.42
C GLY A 829 59.34 -3.90 -21.53
N MET A 830 58.53 -4.47 -22.44
CA MET A 830 59.02 -5.22 -23.60
C MET A 830 59.66 -4.31 -24.64
N GLU A 831 59.10 -3.13 -24.86
CA GLU A 831 59.70 -2.12 -25.73
C GLU A 831 61.04 -1.63 -25.16
N GLN A 832 61.12 -1.46 -23.83
CA GLN A 832 62.38 -1.18 -23.14
C GLN A 832 63.38 -2.33 -23.26
N PHE A 833 62.96 -3.59 -23.07
CA PHE A 833 63.82 -4.77 -23.21
C PHE A 833 64.42 -4.89 -24.62
N LYS A 834 63.59 -4.69 -25.65
CA LYS A 834 64.04 -4.62 -27.04
C LYS A 834 65.08 -3.51 -27.23
N THR A 835 64.72 -2.27 -26.87
CA THR A 835 65.49 -1.09 -27.22
C THR A 835 66.78 -0.97 -26.41
N GLU A 836 66.71 -1.18 -25.10
CA GLU A 836 67.84 -1.00 -24.20
C GLU A 836 68.66 -2.27 -24.00
N GLY A 837 68.06 -3.45 -24.20
CA GLY A 837 68.72 -4.75 -24.07
C GLY A 837 69.23 -5.27 -25.40
N ILE A 838 68.31 -5.77 -26.25
CA ILE A 838 68.66 -6.53 -27.46
C ILE A 838 69.31 -5.65 -28.53
N ASN A 839 68.69 -4.52 -28.89
CA ASN A 839 69.24 -3.63 -29.92
C ASN A 839 70.64 -3.13 -29.55
N ARG A 840 70.83 -2.79 -28.27
CA ARG A 840 72.10 -2.30 -27.75
C ARG A 840 73.18 -3.39 -27.72
N LEU A 841 72.81 -4.64 -27.41
CA LEU A 841 73.72 -5.78 -27.51
C LEU A 841 74.15 -6.02 -28.96
N SER A 842 73.18 -5.94 -29.89
CA SER A 842 73.43 -6.06 -31.32
C SER A 842 74.35 -4.96 -31.85
N GLU A 843 74.23 -3.72 -31.35
CA GLU A 843 75.12 -2.60 -31.71
C GLU A 843 76.56 -2.78 -31.21
N ILE A 844 76.76 -3.39 -30.04
CA ILE A 844 78.09 -3.54 -29.42
C ILE A 844 78.84 -4.79 -29.93
N LEU A 845 78.12 -5.87 -30.23
CA LEU A 845 78.71 -7.19 -30.47
C LEU A 845 78.48 -7.75 -31.88
N GLY A 846 77.85 -6.98 -32.78
CA GLY A 846 77.41 -7.44 -34.10
C GLY A 846 78.52 -7.91 -35.03
N ASP A 847 79.20 -6.99 -35.71
CA ASP A 847 80.14 -7.33 -36.80
C ASP A 847 81.60 -7.44 -36.32
N GLU A 848 81.90 -6.97 -35.11
CA GLU A 848 83.28 -6.76 -34.62
C GLU A 848 83.76 -7.90 -33.71
N MET A 849 82.85 -8.77 -33.25
CA MET A 849 83.17 -9.94 -32.44
C MET A 849 83.92 -11.01 -33.26
N ASP A 850 83.60 -11.12 -34.56
CA ASP A 850 84.32 -12.00 -35.49
C ASP A 850 85.81 -11.64 -35.54
N GLU A 851 86.17 -10.35 -35.50
CA GLU A 851 87.57 -9.90 -35.45
C GLU A 851 88.27 -10.24 -34.13
N VAL A 852 87.56 -10.24 -33.00
CA VAL A 852 88.11 -10.65 -31.69
C VAL A 852 88.40 -12.15 -31.67
N ILE A 853 87.48 -12.96 -32.21
CA ILE A 853 87.59 -14.41 -32.30
C ILE A 853 88.79 -14.80 -33.19
N ASP A 854 88.96 -14.14 -34.34
CA ASP A 854 90.10 -14.37 -35.24
C ASP A 854 91.46 -14.09 -34.58
N ARG A 855 91.56 -13.00 -33.81
CA ARG A 855 92.80 -12.65 -33.09
C ARG A 855 93.13 -13.65 -31.98
N LEU A 856 92.11 -14.13 -31.26
CA LEU A 856 92.27 -15.17 -30.24
C LEU A 856 92.71 -16.50 -30.83
N ASN A 857 92.13 -16.91 -31.98
CA ASN A 857 92.55 -18.11 -32.69
C ASN A 857 94.02 -18.02 -33.16
N SER A 858 94.49 -16.85 -33.59
CA SER A 858 95.90 -16.65 -33.97
C SER A 858 96.90 -16.77 -32.81
N LEU A 859 96.45 -16.46 -31.58
CA LEU A 859 97.24 -16.57 -30.35
C LEU A 859 97.31 -18.01 -29.83
N ALA A 860 96.32 -18.83 -30.17
CA ALA A 860 96.15 -20.19 -29.70
C ALA A 860 96.90 -21.26 -30.53
N GLY A 861 97.46 -20.92 -31.70
CA GLY A 861 97.87 -21.92 -32.71
C GLY A 861 99.18 -21.69 -33.49
N GLY A 862 100.13 -20.86 -33.04
CA GLY A 862 101.40 -20.62 -33.75
C GLY A 862 102.66 -20.82 -32.90
N GLU A 863 103.87 -20.67 -33.48
CA GLU A 863 105.24 -20.69 -32.88
C GLU A 863 105.44 -19.82 -31.61
N SER A 864 104.36 -19.19 -31.15
CA SER A 864 104.24 -18.25 -30.07
C SER A 864 103.89 -18.88 -28.71
N ALA A 865 103.70 -20.21 -28.61
CA ALA A 865 103.33 -20.88 -27.35
C ALA A 865 104.51 -20.96 -26.36
N TYR A 866 104.26 -20.73 -25.07
CA TYR A 866 105.27 -20.95 -24.02
C TYR A 866 105.61 -22.44 -23.95
N THR A 867 106.86 -22.80 -24.25
CA THR A 867 107.23 -24.21 -24.43
C THR A 867 107.45 -24.91 -23.09
N ASN A 868 108.55 -24.67 -22.38
CA ASN A 868 108.86 -25.39 -21.14
C ASN A 868 109.78 -24.57 -20.21
N PHE A 869 109.64 -24.72 -18.89
CA PHE A 869 110.39 -24.00 -17.85
C PHE A 869 111.69 -24.72 -17.43
N GLY A 870 111.66 -26.03 -17.25
CA GLY A 870 112.71 -26.93 -16.74
C GLY A 870 113.60 -27.58 -17.80
N GLY A 871 113.40 -27.31 -19.09
CA GLY A 871 114.11 -27.85 -20.25
C GLY A 871 113.27 -28.81 -21.09
N ALA A 872 113.33 -28.67 -22.41
CA ALA A 872 112.72 -29.59 -23.38
C ALA A 872 113.50 -29.56 -24.71
N SER A 873 113.42 -30.66 -25.47
CA SER A 873 114.00 -30.73 -26.82
C SER A 873 113.10 -30.04 -27.87
N ALA A 874 113.67 -29.65 -29.01
CA ALA A 874 112.99 -28.84 -30.03
C ALA A 874 111.78 -29.54 -30.69
N ASP A 875 111.65 -30.85 -30.55
CA ASP A 875 110.62 -31.68 -31.18
C ASP A 875 109.54 -32.17 -30.19
N GLU A 876 109.61 -31.78 -28.91
CA GLU A 876 108.65 -32.18 -27.87
C GLU A 876 107.47 -31.21 -27.79
N LYS A 877 106.25 -31.75 -27.78
CA LYS A 877 105.06 -30.99 -27.37
C LYS A 877 105.09 -30.86 -25.85
N THR A 878 105.12 -29.62 -25.40
CA THR A 878 105.23 -29.27 -23.99
C THR A 878 104.03 -28.46 -23.52
N SER A 879 103.56 -28.75 -22.31
CA SER A 879 102.55 -27.94 -21.63
C SER A 879 103.03 -27.64 -20.23
N THR A 880 103.16 -26.35 -19.91
CA THR A 880 103.61 -25.89 -18.58
C THR A 880 102.47 -25.27 -17.80
N LYS A 881 102.28 -25.74 -16.57
CA LYS A 881 101.37 -25.15 -15.58
C LYS A 881 102.17 -24.61 -14.41
N PHE A 882 101.91 -23.35 -14.03
CA PHE A 882 102.49 -22.74 -12.84
C PHE A 882 101.45 -22.76 -11.72
N ILE A 883 101.72 -23.52 -10.66
CA ILE A 883 100.84 -23.63 -9.49
C ILE A 883 101.49 -22.88 -8.34
N PHE A 884 100.97 -21.69 -8.05
CA PHE A 884 101.31 -20.90 -6.88
C PHE A 884 100.47 -21.39 -5.70
N LYS A 885 101.10 -21.98 -4.70
CA LYS A 885 100.46 -22.37 -3.45
C LYS A 885 100.92 -21.42 -2.36
N MET A 886 100.00 -20.63 -1.83
CA MET A 886 100.31 -19.66 -0.78
C MET A 886 100.22 -20.32 0.60
N GLU A 887 101.21 -20.05 1.44
CA GLU A 887 101.21 -20.38 2.86
C GLU A 887 101.01 -19.09 3.69
N PHE A 888 100.01 -19.11 4.57
CA PHE A 888 99.52 -17.96 5.36
C PHE A 888 99.67 -18.16 6.87
#